data_AF-F0RBU7-F1
#
_entry.id   AF-F0RBU7-F1
#
_cell.length_a   1.000
_cell.length_b   1.000
_cell.length_c   1.000
_cell.angle_alpha   90.00
_cell.angle_beta   90.00
_cell.angle_gamma   90.00
#
_symmetry.space_group_name_H-M   'P 1'
#
loop_
_entity.id
_entity.type
_entity.pdbx_description
1 polymer ?
#
loop_
_entity_poly.entity_id
_entity_poly.type
_entity_poly.pdbx_seq_one_letter_code
_entity_poly.pdbx_strand_id
1 'polypeptide(L)'
;MQKNTTHKTICCYCGVGCGIIVEKDAKNVLTVSGNKNYPVNKGMLCSKGKNLNYVAQDTTDRILYPEMRWSKNHPLQRVSWDDAFKRGAAVFKSIIDKHGPDSVGFYVSGQCLTEEYYLANKLIKGFIGSNNIDTNSRLCMSSAVVGYKKTVGEDSVPIAYADIELADCFLIAGANPAWCHPILFRRLEKHKEENPNVKIIVVDPRKTQTCASADLHLQILPGTDVILFNAIARVLIEKKKIDKSFIKKHTINFEECKASAFQLTINTAAKKCGIKAEDIKKAALYIGNAKGFISMWTMGLNQSVIGVSKNVALLNISLLTGQIGKPGSGPFSLTGQPNAMGGREVGGMANLLAVHKDLNNPEHRKEVSDFWGGKQVQAKPGYTATEMFNALDNGDLKAIWIICTNPVVSMPNATKIEQALKKAKFVVVQDVSHNSETTKFADLLLPAAGWLEKEGTMTNSERRISYLPKVINAPGEALPDAEILWRFAQEMGYSGFNYNNASEVYDEYCLLTKGTSIDVSGLSYNRLKTEGSFQWPVPDKNHPGTPRLFTNFAFNTQDGKAHFNAPSETYNQSEETSVDYPLILNTGRVRDQWHTRTKTGKVKRLLTHIPMPYLEMNMVDAFLRKLKEGDIAVVKSKRGKVQVKVTINFDIREQVVFLPMHWGKILNNDFGRANNLTNDIVDPVSKEPDFKYCAVQVEKYVKPKQKVIIVGAGAAAYRFIQTYREKNTVDELHVFSKEKDPFYNRVLLPEYVSNELSWQSLEKLKKGELKKLNIKLHAGVGVSKINDDKKQVTDANGVTHNYNLLIMATGSRAFVPSDVPINLPGRFTMRERGDADKLKKYLYETGLPNNAQHVVIVGGGLLGLELAAALKKINVNISIIQRAPRLMERQLDNVASRLLAQDVLERDINLYFDNEVSTVFDEKTTSHSILVNLKTGKTIKCNAIVYAIGTRPNIELAKQTKLKTRRGVVVNSYMQTSNPSIFALGEIAEFNNSLFGITSAAEQQADIAANYILGDYSSIYNGSVLMNILKFENLDLCSIGMVNSPAGDNSYEEIILMDVSKRFYKKCIVKDDTLKGAILMGDKNEFAEFKRLIEEEIELSEKRNELLRGASNSVPLKGKLVCSCSQVGKGNVTDAIKDGCTDFAKLCSQTGAGLGCGSCKPEIKEILNSQLLLAN
;
A
#
# COMPACT_ATOMS: atom_id res chain seq x y z
N MET A 1 -20.59 3.95 33.62
CA MET A 1 -20.31 3.47 32.25
C MET A 1 -20.31 4.68 31.32
N GLN A 2 -19.17 5.02 30.70
CA GLN A 2 -19.18 6.07 29.66
C GLN A 2 -20.03 5.57 28.49
N LYS A 3 -20.99 6.39 28.07
CA LYS A 3 -21.90 6.09 26.98
C LYS A 3 -21.13 6.17 25.66
N ASN A 4 -21.38 5.26 24.72
CA ASN A 4 -20.85 5.38 23.36
C ASN A 4 -21.22 6.75 22.79
N THR A 5 -20.24 7.43 22.19
CA THR A 5 -20.47 8.74 21.55
C THR A 5 -20.41 8.61 20.04
N THR A 6 -21.23 9.39 19.35
CA THR A 6 -21.36 9.35 17.89
C THR A 6 -21.08 10.73 17.32
N HIS A 7 -20.20 10.79 16.32
CA HIS A 7 -19.73 12.03 15.70
C HIS A 7 -19.92 11.98 14.18
N LYS A 8 -20.37 13.09 13.59
CA LYS A 8 -20.47 13.25 12.13
C LYS A 8 -19.23 13.96 11.61
N THR A 9 -18.63 13.44 10.56
CA THR A 9 -17.43 14.01 9.93
C THR A 9 -17.42 13.69 8.43
N ILE A 10 -16.34 14.05 7.73
CA ILE A 10 -16.10 13.74 6.33
C ILE A 10 -14.77 12.99 6.12
N CYS A 11 -14.70 12.23 5.04
CA CYS A 11 -13.50 11.51 4.60
C CYS A 11 -12.37 12.46 4.18
N CYS A 12 -11.15 12.23 4.66
CA CYS A 12 -9.97 13.02 4.36
C CYS A 12 -9.09 12.46 3.21
N TYR A 13 -9.66 11.71 2.27
CA TYR A 13 -8.92 11.11 1.14
C TYR A 13 -9.14 11.86 -0.18
N CYS A 14 -10.05 11.41 -1.05
CA CYS A 14 -10.25 12.09 -2.34
C CYS A 14 -11.15 13.32 -2.22
N GLY A 15 -11.15 14.17 -3.24
CA GLY A 15 -11.95 15.41 -3.33
C GLY A 15 -13.46 15.20 -3.42
N VAL A 16 -14.00 14.03 -3.07
CA VAL A 16 -15.44 13.74 -3.06
C VAL A 16 -16.10 14.28 -1.78
N GLY A 17 -15.44 14.20 -0.62
CA GLY A 17 -16.02 14.64 0.65
C GLY A 17 -17.16 13.75 1.16
N CYS A 18 -16.94 12.43 1.23
CA CYS A 18 -17.96 11.49 1.73
C CYS A 18 -18.23 11.69 3.23
N GLY A 19 -19.50 11.76 3.64
CA GLY A 19 -19.91 11.85 5.04
C GLY A 19 -19.77 10.52 5.78
N ILE A 20 -19.22 10.59 6.99
CA ILE A 20 -18.89 9.45 7.86
C ILE A 20 -19.54 9.67 9.23
N ILE A 21 -20.01 8.57 9.82
CA ILE A 21 -20.36 8.47 11.23
C ILE A 21 -19.21 7.74 11.92
N VAL A 22 -18.66 8.36 12.96
CA VAL A 22 -17.64 7.76 13.83
C VAL A 22 -18.31 7.44 15.15
N GLU A 23 -18.25 6.17 15.57
CA GLU A 23 -18.66 5.76 16.90
C GLU A 23 -17.40 5.50 17.73
N LYS A 24 -17.39 6.03 18.95
CA LYS A 24 -16.32 5.86 19.92
C LYS A 24 -16.89 5.16 21.14
N ASP A 25 -16.37 3.97 21.42
CA ASP A 25 -16.80 3.17 22.55
C ASP A 25 -16.14 3.62 23.87
N ALA A 26 -16.53 2.97 24.97
CA ALA A 26 -15.99 3.25 26.31
C ALA A 26 -14.49 2.94 26.48
N LYS A 27 -13.89 2.16 25.56
CA LYS A 27 -12.45 1.86 25.51
C LYS A 27 -11.69 2.80 24.56
N ASN A 28 -12.36 3.83 24.02
CA ASN A 28 -11.86 4.74 22.98
C ASN A 28 -11.60 4.07 21.61
N VAL A 29 -12.13 2.86 21.38
CA VAL A 29 -12.02 2.20 20.07
C VAL A 29 -12.97 2.89 19.09
N LEU A 30 -12.47 3.14 17.88
CA LEU A 30 -13.22 3.80 16.81
C LEU A 30 -13.76 2.79 15.80
N THR A 31 -15.04 2.95 15.47
CA THR A 31 -15.65 2.33 14.28
C THR A 31 -16.17 3.41 13.35
N VAL A 32 -16.19 3.11 12.05
CA VAL A 32 -16.65 4.05 11.01
C VAL A 32 -17.73 3.42 10.14
N SER A 33 -18.76 4.20 9.84
CA SER A 33 -19.79 3.84 8.87
C SER A 33 -20.15 5.06 8.00
N GLY A 34 -20.82 4.83 6.87
CA GLY A 34 -21.22 5.93 6.00
C GLY A 34 -22.46 6.65 6.54
N ASN A 35 -22.45 7.98 6.53
CA ASN A 35 -23.61 8.77 6.91
C ASN A 35 -24.70 8.70 5.83
N LYS A 36 -25.78 7.97 6.10
CA LYS A 36 -26.93 7.80 5.18
C LYS A 36 -27.62 9.11 4.83
N ASN A 37 -27.60 10.08 5.74
CA ASN A 37 -28.25 11.38 5.57
C ASN A 37 -27.36 12.42 4.89
N TYR A 38 -26.10 12.08 4.57
CA TYR A 38 -25.18 13.02 3.95
C TYR A 38 -25.35 13.03 2.41
N PRO A 39 -25.53 14.21 1.77
CA PRO A 39 -25.99 14.30 0.37
C PRO A 39 -24.98 13.77 -0.65
N VAL A 40 -23.69 13.78 -0.33
CA VAL A 40 -22.62 13.37 -1.25
C VAL A 40 -22.64 11.87 -1.51
N ASN A 41 -22.55 11.07 -0.44
CA ASN A 41 -22.32 9.62 -0.54
C ASN A 41 -23.53 8.78 -0.15
N LYS A 42 -24.58 9.37 0.46
CA LYS A 42 -25.82 8.67 0.82
C LYS A 42 -25.56 7.35 1.57
N GLY A 43 -24.60 7.36 2.51
CA GLY A 43 -24.20 6.19 3.30
C GLY A 43 -23.17 5.26 2.66
N MET A 44 -22.79 5.45 1.40
CA MET A 44 -21.77 4.63 0.73
C MET A 44 -20.34 5.05 1.14
N LEU A 45 -19.43 4.09 1.30
CA LEU A 45 -18.00 4.34 1.49
C LEU A 45 -17.17 3.39 0.63
N CYS A 46 -16.07 3.89 0.07
CA CYS A 46 -15.08 3.06 -0.63
C CYS A 46 -14.21 2.27 0.37
N SER A 47 -13.41 1.31 -0.11
CA SER A 47 -12.48 0.53 0.71
C SER A 47 -11.63 1.39 1.65
N LYS A 48 -11.05 2.48 1.14
CA LYS A 48 -10.26 3.43 1.95
C LYS A 48 -11.10 4.09 3.06
N GLY A 49 -12.31 4.55 2.73
CA GLY A 49 -13.19 5.23 3.68
C GLY A 49 -13.70 4.31 4.79
N LYS A 50 -13.99 3.04 4.48
CA LYS A 50 -14.45 2.03 5.48
C LYS A 50 -13.38 1.63 6.49
N ASN A 51 -12.11 1.87 6.20
CA ASN A 51 -10.97 1.47 7.04
C ASN A 51 -10.22 2.67 7.63
N LEU A 52 -10.82 3.87 7.63
CA LEU A 52 -10.21 5.09 8.15
C LEU A 52 -9.94 5.04 9.66
N ASN A 53 -10.77 4.32 10.41
CA ASN A 53 -10.59 4.11 11.85
C ASN A 53 -9.26 3.44 12.20
N TYR A 54 -8.77 2.50 11.39
CA TYR A 54 -7.47 1.87 11.61
C TYR A 54 -6.33 2.87 11.43
N VAL A 55 -6.43 3.79 10.45
CA VAL A 55 -5.43 4.86 10.26
C VAL A 55 -5.42 5.84 11.43
N ALA A 56 -6.60 6.20 11.96
CA ALA A 56 -6.71 7.14 13.08
C ALA A 56 -6.22 6.54 14.41
N GLN A 57 -6.32 5.23 14.58
CA GLN A 57 -5.90 4.54 15.82
C GLN A 57 -4.45 4.07 15.78
N ASP A 58 -3.85 3.93 14.59
CA ASP A 58 -2.46 3.51 14.44
C ASP A 58 -1.48 4.63 14.79
N THR A 59 -0.78 4.43 15.91
CA THR A 59 0.24 5.34 16.45
C THR A 59 1.68 4.86 16.23
N THR A 60 1.89 3.75 15.51
CA THR A 60 3.20 3.05 15.44
C THR A 60 4.34 3.86 14.81
N ASP A 61 4.01 4.82 13.93
CA ASP A 61 4.98 5.70 13.26
C ASP A 61 4.68 7.20 13.47
N ARG A 62 3.80 7.54 14.42
CA ARG A 62 3.40 8.93 14.65
C ARG A 62 4.58 9.73 15.17
N ILE A 63 4.74 10.96 14.66
CA ILE A 63 5.67 11.93 15.24
C ILE A 63 5.01 12.49 16.50
N LEU A 64 5.65 12.29 17.65
CA LEU A 64 5.05 12.58 18.97
C LEU A 64 5.51 13.91 19.56
N TYR A 65 6.69 14.38 19.19
CA TYR A 65 7.34 15.56 19.78
C TYR A 65 8.05 16.35 18.68
N PRO A 66 8.26 17.67 18.85
CA PRO A 66 9.17 18.42 17.99
C PRO A 66 10.56 17.79 18.02
N GLU A 67 11.18 17.65 16.85
CA GLU A 67 12.55 17.15 16.73
C GLU A 67 13.39 18.11 15.89
N MET A 68 14.66 18.26 16.24
CA MET A 68 15.55 19.20 15.57
C MET A 68 16.94 18.62 15.34
N ARG A 69 17.56 18.99 14.22
CA ARG A 69 18.99 18.80 13.96
C ARG A 69 19.74 20.08 14.27
N TRP A 70 20.75 19.98 15.12
CA TRP A 70 21.66 21.10 15.41
C TRP A 70 22.62 21.40 14.25
N SER A 71 22.89 20.40 13.41
CA SER A 71 23.68 20.48 12.18
C SER A 71 23.22 19.38 11.23
N LYS A 72 23.40 19.53 9.92
CA LYS A 72 22.92 18.58 8.90
C LYS A 72 23.38 17.13 9.11
N ASN A 73 24.56 16.95 9.68
CA ASN A 73 25.13 15.62 9.94
C ASN A 73 24.75 15.04 11.31
N HIS A 74 24.08 15.82 12.17
CA HIS A 74 23.63 15.35 13.48
C HIS A 74 22.28 14.63 13.36
N PRO A 75 21.99 13.62 14.21
CA PRO A 75 20.67 13.02 14.29
C PRO A 75 19.61 14.05 14.73
N LEU A 76 18.34 13.78 14.38
CA LEU A 76 17.20 14.49 14.98
C LEU A 76 17.15 14.18 16.48
N GLN A 77 16.89 15.22 17.29
CA GLN A 77 16.74 15.11 18.74
C GLN A 77 15.44 15.77 19.16
N ARG A 78 14.72 15.16 20.11
CA ARG A 78 13.55 15.76 20.73
C ARG A 78 13.89 17.13 21.34
N VAL A 79 13.03 18.11 21.12
CA VAL A 79 13.08 19.44 21.74
C VAL A 79 11.70 19.85 22.23
N SER A 80 11.63 20.90 23.06
CA SER A 80 10.34 21.50 23.45
C SER A 80 9.72 22.28 22.29
N TRP A 81 8.40 22.50 22.34
CA TRP A 81 7.73 23.39 21.38
C TRP A 81 8.28 24.81 21.41
N ASP A 82 8.59 25.35 22.60
CA ASP A 82 9.13 26.69 22.75
C ASP A 82 10.51 26.82 22.08
N ASP A 83 11.39 25.83 22.26
CA ASP A 83 12.71 25.82 21.59
C ASP A 83 12.56 25.67 20.08
N ALA A 84 11.64 24.82 19.63
CA ALA A 84 11.34 24.62 18.21
C ALA A 84 10.88 25.93 17.54
N PHE A 85 9.92 26.65 18.15
CA PHE A 85 9.44 27.93 17.64
C PHE A 85 10.52 29.00 17.70
N LYS A 86 11.16 29.21 18.85
CA LYS A 86 12.24 30.21 19.01
C LYS A 86 13.33 30.03 17.97
N ARG A 87 13.80 28.80 17.78
CA ARG A 87 14.85 28.50 16.80
C ARG A 87 14.35 28.65 15.36
N GLY A 88 13.18 28.08 15.05
CA GLY A 88 12.59 28.18 13.71
C GLY A 88 12.40 29.63 13.29
N ALA A 89 11.79 30.44 14.15
CA ALA A 89 11.57 31.87 13.92
C ALA A 89 12.89 32.64 13.80
N ALA A 90 13.87 32.40 14.68
CA ALA A 90 15.18 33.05 14.61
C ALA A 90 15.91 32.75 13.29
N VAL A 91 15.86 31.50 12.80
CA VAL A 91 16.47 31.12 11.52
C VAL A 91 15.74 31.78 10.34
N PHE A 92 14.40 31.79 10.35
CA PHE A 92 13.62 32.48 9.32
C PHE A 92 13.91 33.99 9.30
N LYS A 93 13.90 34.68 10.44
CA LYS A 93 14.27 36.10 10.56
C LYS A 93 15.66 36.35 9.97
N SER A 94 16.66 35.60 10.42
CA SER A 94 18.05 35.75 9.94
C SER A 94 18.19 35.56 8.43
N ILE A 95 17.49 34.57 7.86
CA ILE A 95 17.49 34.32 6.41
C ILE A 95 16.81 35.47 5.67
N ILE A 96 15.63 35.91 6.12
CA ILE A 96 14.87 37.00 5.52
C ILE A 96 15.66 38.32 5.58
N ASP A 97 16.27 38.64 6.72
CA ASP A 97 17.06 39.86 6.92
C ASP A 97 18.27 39.91 5.99
N LYS A 98 18.92 38.75 5.77
CA LYS A 98 20.12 38.65 4.94
C LYS A 98 19.85 38.53 3.44
N HIS A 99 18.77 37.87 3.05
CA HIS A 99 18.50 37.45 1.67
C HIS A 99 17.16 37.95 1.10
N GLY A 100 16.39 38.68 1.89
CA GLY A 100 15.06 39.17 1.52
C GLY A 100 13.95 38.13 1.74
N PRO A 101 12.68 38.55 1.69
CA PRO A 101 11.54 37.67 1.99
C PRO A 101 11.36 36.52 0.99
N ASP A 102 11.78 36.70 -0.27
CA ASP A 102 11.69 35.65 -1.29
C ASP A 102 12.72 34.53 -1.12
N SER A 103 13.56 34.59 -0.09
CA SER A 103 14.52 33.54 0.27
C SER A 103 13.90 32.42 1.12
N VAL A 104 12.63 32.54 1.52
CA VAL A 104 11.87 31.51 2.23
C VAL A 104 10.58 31.17 1.49
N GLY A 105 10.03 29.97 1.69
CA GLY A 105 8.78 29.59 1.06
C GLY A 105 8.07 28.38 1.68
N PHE A 106 6.77 28.26 1.44
CA PHE A 106 5.90 27.23 1.99
C PHE A 106 5.41 26.28 0.89
N TYR A 107 5.64 24.97 1.06
CA TYR A 107 5.09 23.95 0.19
C TYR A 107 4.05 23.12 0.95
N VAL A 108 2.78 23.41 0.69
CA VAL A 108 1.65 22.88 1.45
C VAL A 108 0.82 21.86 0.65
N SER A 109 -0.24 21.32 1.25
CA SER A 109 -1.03 20.22 0.66
C SER A 109 -2.51 20.51 0.60
N GLY A 110 -3.20 20.01 -0.44
CA GLY A 110 -4.67 19.91 -0.50
C GLY A 110 -5.29 18.99 0.57
N GLN A 111 -4.50 18.56 1.56
CA GLN A 111 -4.93 17.83 2.75
C GLN A 111 -5.11 18.76 3.95
N CYS A 112 -4.58 19.99 3.89
CA CYS A 112 -4.77 20.98 4.94
C CYS A 112 -6.25 21.38 5.02
N LEU A 113 -6.72 21.69 6.21
CA LEU A 113 -8.03 22.32 6.43
C LEU A 113 -8.00 23.76 5.90
N THR A 114 -9.17 24.32 5.63
CA THR A 114 -9.28 25.66 5.02
C THR A 114 -8.61 26.73 5.88
N GLU A 115 -8.71 26.59 7.21
CA GLU A 115 -8.11 27.48 8.21
C GLU A 115 -6.58 27.44 8.18
N GLU A 116 -6.02 26.23 8.06
CA GLU A 116 -4.57 26.00 7.98
C GLU A 116 -4.01 26.62 6.70
N TYR A 117 -4.74 26.43 5.61
CA TYR A 117 -4.46 27.01 4.31
C TYR A 117 -4.50 28.55 4.34
N TYR A 118 -5.53 29.10 4.98
CA TYR A 118 -5.70 30.53 5.16
C TYR A 118 -4.54 31.15 5.94
N LEU A 119 -4.18 30.55 7.08
CA LEU A 119 -3.07 31.01 7.92
C LEU A 119 -1.73 30.96 7.19
N ALA A 120 -1.44 29.86 6.47
CA ALA A 120 -0.22 29.74 5.69
C ALA A 120 -0.11 30.84 4.63
N ASN A 121 -1.21 31.12 3.90
CA ASN A 121 -1.25 32.17 2.88
C ASN A 121 -1.17 33.58 3.49
N LYS A 122 -1.92 33.85 4.56
CA LYS A 122 -1.88 35.11 5.31
C LYS A 122 -0.48 35.41 5.82
N LEU A 123 0.19 34.43 6.44
CA LEU A 123 1.53 34.57 6.99
C LEU A 123 2.58 34.91 5.92
N ILE A 124 2.64 34.13 4.84
CA ILE A 124 3.70 34.29 3.83
C ILE A 124 3.49 35.57 2.99
N LYS A 125 2.28 35.83 2.49
CA LYS A 125 1.98 36.97 1.62
C LYS A 125 1.80 38.26 2.40
N GLY A 126 1.02 38.20 3.47
CA GLY A 126 0.63 39.38 4.26
C GLY A 126 1.69 39.84 5.25
N PHE A 127 2.55 38.97 5.79
CA PHE A 127 3.44 39.35 6.89
C PHE A 127 4.93 39.16 6.59
N ILE A 128 5.32 37.98 6.10
CA ILE A 128 6.69 37.78 5.59
C ILE A 128 6.92 38.72 4.40
N GLY A 129 5.91 38.83 3.52
CA GLY A 129 5.92 39.70 2.35
C GLY A 129 6.51 39.01 1.13
N SER A 130 6.27 37.71 0.97
CA SER A 130 6.65 36.92 -0.22
C SER A 130 5.43 36.18 -0.76
N ASN A 131 5.38 35.97 -2.08
CA ASN A 131 4.37 35.13 -2.70
C ASN A 131 4.81 33.66 -2.84
N ASN A 132 5.93 33.26 -2.22
CA ASN A 132 6.50 31.91 -2.28
C ASN A 132 5.72 30.90 -1.43
N ILE A 133 4.48 30.65 -1.81
CA ILE A 133 3.66 29.54 -1.34
C ILE A 133 3.09 28.80 -2.52
N ASP A 134 3.26 27.48 -2.56
CA ASP A 134 2.54 26.66 -3.53
C ASP A 134 2.13 25.32 -2.90
N THR A 135 1.32 24.57 -3.63
CA THR A 135 0.73 23.34 -3.11
C THR A 135 0.84 22.22 -4.13
N ASN A 136 0.67 20.98 -3.67
CA ASN A 136 0.47 19.85 -4.59
C ASN A 136 -0.78 19.98 -5.49
N SER A 137 -1.69 20.93 -5.24
CA SER A 137 -2.76 21.29 -6.19
C SER A 137 -2.20 21.82 -7.51
N ARG A 138 -1.01 22.43 -7.51
CA ARG A 138 -0.25 22.78 -8.72
C ARG A 138 -0.05 21.57 -9.63
N LEU A 139 0.24 20.43 -9.03
CA LEU A 139 0.54 19.17 -9.70
C LEU A 139 -0.73 18.45 -10.17
N CYS A 140 -1.92 19.00 -9.93
CA CYS A 140 -3.17 18.25 -9.94
C CYS A 140 -4.29 18.94 -10.74
N MET A 141 -4.54 20.22 -10.45
CA MET A 141 -5.73 20.94 -10.94
C MET A 141 -5.41 22.26 -11.64
N SER A 142 -4.15 22.71 -11.66
CA SER A 142 -3.81 24.07 -12.09
C SER A 142 -4.28 24.37 -13.53
N SER A 143 -4.17 23.39 -14.43
CA SER A 143 -4.64 23.54 -15.81
C SER A 143 -6.16 23.66 -15.91
N ALA A 144 -6.91 22.96 -15.05
CA ALA A 144 -8.36 23.08 -14.97
C ALA A 144 -8.79 24.43 -14.40
N VAL A 145 -8.08 24.93 -13.38
CA VAL A 145 -8.28 26.26 -12.79
C VAL A 145 -8.14 27.35 -13.86
N VAL A 146 -7.07 27.29 -14.65
CA VAL A 146 -6.85 28.24 -15.75
C VAL A 146 -7.95 28.08 -16.81
N GLY A 147 -8.36 26.84 -17.12
CA GLY A 147 -9.49 26.57 -18.01
C GLY A 147 -10.77 27.25 -17.56
N TYR A 148 -11.19 27.05 -16.31
CA TYR A 148 -12.37 27.72 -15.75
C TYR A 148 -12.21 29.25 -15.73
N LYS A 149 -11.07 29.78 -15.28
CA LYS A 149 -10.82 31.24 -15.29
C LYS A 149 -10.96 31.83 -16.69
N LYS A 150 -10.42 31.17 -17.71
CA LYS A 150 -10.53 31.60 -19.11
C LYS A 150 -11.94 31.49 -19.69
N THR A 151 -12.75 30.53 -19.24
CA THR A 151 -14.09 30.27 -19.81
C THR A 151 -15.19 31.01 -19.08
N VAL A 152 -15.16 31.08 -17.74
CA VAL A 152 -16.22 31.62 -16.89
C VAL A 152 -15.75 32.73 -15.94
N GLY A 153 -14.50 33.19 -16.07
CA GLY A 153 -13.93 34.34 -15.36
C GLY A 153 -13.15 34.00 -14.09
N GLU A 154 -13.49 32.89 -13.42
CA GLU A 154 -12.86 32.44 -12.17
C GLU A 154 -12.81 30.91 -12.07
N ASP A 155 -12.18 30.36 -11.03
CA ASP A 155 -12.20 28.92 -10.72
C ASP A 155 -13.56 28.47 -10.15
N SER A 156 -14.60 28.61 -10.96
CA SER A 156 -15.98 28.33 -10.57
C SER A 156 -16.48 27.06 -11.25
N VAL A 157 -16.47 25.95 -10.50
CA VAL A 157 -17.06 24.68 -10.94
C VAL A 157 -18.59 24.86 -11.06
N PRO A 158 -19.23 24.70 -12.23
CA PRO A 158 -20.64 25.08 -12.38
C PRO A 158 -21.68 24.14 -11.73
N ILE A 159 -21.30 22.87 -11.55
CA ILE A 159 -22.24 21.75 -11.37
C ILE A 159 -22.38 21.30 -9.90
N ALA A 160 -23.43 20.53 -9.57
CA ALA A 160 -23.55 19.73 -8.34
C ALA A 160 -23.42 18.22 -8.63
N TYR A 161 -23.09 17.42 -7.63
CA TYR A 161 -23.12 15.96 -7.76
C TYR A 161 -24.53 15.44 -8.05
N ALA A 162 -25.58 16.15 -7.61
CA ALA A 162 -26.97 15.82 -7.94
C ALA A 162 -27.28 15.86 -9.44
N ASP A 163 -26.43 16.47 -10.26
CA ASP A 163 -26.57 16.47 -11.72
C ASP A 163 -26.21 15.13 -12.36
N ILE A 164 -25.46 14.27 -11.66
CA ILE A 164 -25.15 12.91 -12.15
C ILE A 164 -26.44 12.12 -12.35
N GLU A 165 -27.43 12.27 -11.48
CA GLU A 165 -28.73 11.59 -11.62
C GLU A 165 -29.68 12.26 -12.64
N LEU A 166 -29.28 13.38 -13.26
CA LEU A 166 -30.11 14.12 -14.21
C LEU A 166 -29.56 14.07 -15.64
N ALA A 167 -28.26 13.84 -15.81
CA ALA A 167 -27.62 13.80 -17.11
C ALA A 167 -27.95 12.52 -17.89
N ASP A 168 -28.02 12.61 -19.21
CA ASP A 168 -28.21 11.47 -20.11
C ASP A 168 -26.98 11.18 -20.98
N CYS A 169 -25.93 12.02 -20.90
CA CYS A 169 -24.67 11.79 -21.57
C CYS A 169 -23.46 12.24 -20.72
N PHE A 170 -22.44 11.39 -20.66
CA PHE A 170 -21.20 11.62 -19.94
C PHE A 170 -20.00 11.47 -20.87
N LEU A 171 -19.09 12.45 -20.85
CA LEU A 171 -17.76 12.35 -21.45
C LEU A 171 -16.71 12.33 -20.35
N ILE A 172 -16.16 11.16 -20.06
CA ILE A 172 -15.12 10.97 -19.04
C ILE A 172 -13.76 10.97 -19.74
N ALA A 173 -12.97 12.04 -19.58
CA ALA A 173 -11.71 12.23 -20.28
C ALA A 173 -10.51 12.24 -19.33
N GLY A 174 -9.51 11.40 -19.62
CA GLY A 174 -8.27 11.33 -18.84
C GLY A 174 -8.50 11.01 -17.36
N ALA A 175 -9.52 10.21 -17.05
CA ALA A 175 -9.96 9.95 -15.68
C ALA A 175 -10.40 8.49 -15.49
N ASN A 176 -10.07 7.92 -14.32
CA ASN A 176 -10.57 6.62 -13.87
C ASN A 176 -11.40 6.78 -12.57
N PRO A 177 -12.60 7.40 -12.64
CA PRO A 177 -13.43 7.64 -11.47
C PRO A 177 -13.87 6.35 -10.78
N ALA A 178 -13.91 5.20 -11.48
CA ALA A 178 -14.20 3.91 -10.85
C ALA A 178 -13.27 3.58 -9.67
N TRP A 179 -11.99 3.97 -9.75
CA TRP A 179 -11.00 3.73 -8.69
C TRP A 179 -10.61 4.99 -7.92
N CYS A 180 -10.55 6.14 -8.59
CA CYS A 180 -10.08 7.39 -8.00
C CYS A 180 -11.20 8.15 -7.26
N HIS A 181 -12.44 8.05 -7.74
CA HIS A 181 -13.62 8.70 -7.17
C HIS A 181 -14.80 7.73 -7.05
N PRO A 182 -14.63 6.56 -6.37
CA PRO A 182 -15.53 5.43 -6.55
C PRO A 182 -16.99 5.76 -6.26
N ILE A 183 -17.26 6.62 -5.28
CA ILE A 183 -18.62 7.01 -4.89
C ILE A 183 -19.33 7.81 -5.99
N LEU A 184 -18.64 8.72 -6.67
CA LEU A 184 -19.24 9.43 -7.81
C LEU A 184 -19.54 8.47 -8.95
N PHE A 185 -18.61 7.55 -9.23
CA PHE A 185 -18.84 6.55 -10.26
C PHE A 185 -19.92 5.53 -9.89
N ARG A 186 -20.09 5.19 -8.60
CA ARG A 186 -21.22 4.37 -8.12
C ARG A 186 -22.56 5.04 -8.39
N ARG A 187 -22.65 6.36 -8.18
CA ARG A 187 -23.87 7.12 -8.49
C ARG A 187 -24.17 7.10 -9.98
N LEU A 188 -23.15 7.30 -10.82
CA LEU A 188 -23.27 7.22 -12.27
C LEU A 188 -23.68 5.81 -12.74
N GLU A 189 -23.07 4.76 -12.21
CA GLU A 189 -23.45 3.39 -12.56
C GLU A 189 -24.89 3.07 -12.14
N LYS A 190 -25.29 3.43 -10.92
CA LYS A 190 -26.66 3.27 -10.47
C LYS A 190 -27.63 4.02 -11.40
N HIS A 191 -27.30 5.25 -11.79
CA HIS A 191 -28.10 6.03 -12.73
C HIS A 191 -28.21 5.35 -14.10
N LYS A 192 -27.12 4.78 -14.63
CA LYS A 192 -27.12 4.02 -15.89
C LYS A 192 -27.88 2.69 -15.78
N GLU A 193 -27.83 2.02 -14.63
CA GLU A 193 -28.61 0.81 -14.34
C GLU A 193 -30.12 1.13 -14.34
N GLU A 194 -30.52 2.24 -13.71
CA GLU A 194 -31.91 2.73 -13.68
C GLU A 194 -32.35 3.32 -15.03
N ASN A 195 -31.41 3.84 -15.84
CA ASN A 195 -31.65 4.48 -17.12
C ASN A 195 -30.69 3.93 -18.21
N PRO A 196 -30.99 2.77 -18.82
CA PRO A 196 -30.09 2.10 -19.76
C PRO A 196 -29.66 2.93 -20.98
N ASN A 197 -30.45 3.95 -21.33
CA ASN A 197 -30.21 4.84 -22.47
C ASN A 197 -29.11 5.89 -22.22
N VAL A 198 -28.74 6.16 -20.96
CA VAL A 198 -27.66 7.09 -20.59
C VAL A 198 -26.39 6.72 -21.36
N LYS A 199 -25.69 7.65 -22.01
CA LYS A 199 -24.48 7.36 -22.78
C LYS A 199 -23.22 7.71 -21.99
N ILE A 200 -22.26 6.78 -21.96
CA ILE A 200 -20.96 6.98 -21.30
C ILE A 200 -19.86 6.84 -22.35
N ILE A 201 -19.16 7.94 -22.60
CA ILE A 201 -17.99 8.01 -23.48
C ILE A 201 -16.75 8.12 -22.59
N VAL A 202 -15.76 7.25 -22.78
CA VAL A 202 -14.49 7.30 -22.05
C VAL A 202 -13.35 7.61 -23.02
N VAL A 203 -12.56 8.64 -22.74
CA VAL A 203 -11.33 8.99 -23.46
C VAL A 203 -10.14 8.68 -22.56
N ASP A 204 -9.44 7.58 -22.82
CA ASP A 204 -8.26 7.17 -22.06
C ASP A 204 -7.38 6.24 -22.92
N PRO A 205 -6.04 6.42 -23.00
CA PRO A 205 -5.17 5.47 -23.71
C PRO A 205 -5.21 4.05 -23.12
N ARG A 206 -5.61 3.91 -21.85
CA ARG A 206 -5.79 2.63 -21.18
C ARG A 206 -7.28 2.30 -21.12
N LYS A 207 -7.62 1.02 -21.30
CA LYS A 207 -8.94 0.52 -20.95
C LYS A 207 -9.02 0.34 -19.44
N THR A 208 -9.37 1.41 -18.74
CA THR A 208 -9.48 1.41 -17.28
C THR A 208 -10.77 0.75 -16.83
N GLN A 209 -10.93 0.56 -15.52
CA GLN A 209 -12.16 -0.02 -14.94
C GLN A 209 -13.40 0.84 -15.18
N THR A 210 -13.21 2.12 -15.51
CA THR A 210 -14.31 2.99 -15.93
C THR A 210 -14.89 2.55 -17.29
N CYS A 211 -14.08 1.95 -18.17
CA CYS A 211 -14.52 1.44 -19.47
C CYS A 211 -15.50 0.27 -19.39
N ALA A 212 -15.59 -0.44 -18.25
CA ALA A 212 -16.54 -1.56 -18.07
C ALA A 212 -18.02 -1.11 -18.15
N SER A 213 -18.29 0.19 -17.98
CA SER A 213 -19.61 0.79 -18.09
C SER A 213 -19.73 1.74 -19.30
N ALA A 214 -18.71 1.82 -20.16
CA ALA A 214 -18.71 2.74 -21.30
C ALA A 214 -19.50 2.18 -22.49
N ASP A 215 -20.31 3.04 -23.14
CA ASP A 215 -20.92 2.76 -24.44
C ASP A 215 -19.93 3.00 -25.60
N LEU A 216 -18.90 3.82 -25.35
CA LEU A 216 -17.83 4.12 -26.30
C LEU A 216 -16.52 4.40 -25.58
N HIS A 217 -15.47 3.63 -25.88
CA HIS A 217 -14.10 3.90 -25.43
C HIS A 217 -13.27 4.43 -26.59
N LEU A 218 -12.82 5.67 -26.45
CA LEU A 218 -11.90 6.35 -27.35
C LEU A 218 -10.47 6.17 -26.84
N GLN A 219 -9.82 5.10 -27.30
CA GLN A 219 -8.45 4.74 -26.89
C GLN A 219 -7.40 5.62 -27.57
N ILE A 220 -7.31 6.87 -27.12
CA ILE A 220 -6.52 7.93 -27.73
C ILE A 220 -4.99 7.68 -27.66
N LEU A 221 -4.24 8.17 -28.64
CA LEU A 221 -2.78 8.34 -28.53
C LEU A 221 -2.46 9.42 -27.48
N PRO A 222 -1.63 9.14 -26.47
CA PRO A 222 -1.31 10.14 -25.43
C PRO A 222 -0.86 11.48 -26.03
N GLY A 223 -1.45 12.58 -25.55
CA GLY A 223 -1.09 13.94 -25.98
C GLY A 223 -1.96 14.52 -27.11
N THR A 224 -2.85 13.76 -27.74
CA THR A 224 -3.65 14.25 -28.87
C THR A 224 -5.06 14.72 -28.50
N ASP A 225 -5.29 15.03 -27.22
CA ASP A 225 -6.63 15.37 -26.68
C ASP A 225 -7.24 16.61 -27.34
N VAL A 226 -6.44 17.67 -27.59
CA VAL A 226 -6.90 18.89 -28.25
C VAL A 226 -7.45 18.59 -29.64
N ILE A 227 -6.75 17.75 -30.41
CA ILE A 227 -7.16 17.31 -31.75
C ILE A 227 -8.50 16.58 -31.68
N LEU A 228 -8.68 15.68 -30.71
CA LEU A 228 -9.93 14.94 -30.53
C LEU A 228 -11.09 15.89 -30.23
N PHE A 229 -10.94 16.80 -29.27
CA PHE A 229 -12.03 17.71 -28.87
C PHE A 229 -12.38 18.69 -29.99
N ASN A 230 -11.39 19.20 -30.73
CA ASN A 230 -11.63 20.02 -31.92
C ASN A 230 -12.37 19.24 -33.02
N ALA A 231 -12.04 17.96 -33.22
CA ALA A 231 -12.77 17.11 -34.17
C ALA A 231 -14.22 16.87 -33.74
N ILE A 232 -14.48 16.65 -32.45
CA ILE A 232 -15.84 16.54 -31.90
C ILE A 232 -16.60 17.86 -32.11
N ALA A 233 -15.98 18.99 -31.76
CA ALA A 233 -16.54 20.33 -31.97
C ALA A 233 -16.91 20.58 -33.44
N ARG A 234 -16.02 20.21 -34.38
CA ARG A 234 -16.28 20.30 -35.82
C ARG A 234 -17.52 19.51 -36.22
N VAL A 235 -17.64 18.24 -35.79
CA VAL A 235 -18.81 17.41 -36.12
C VAL A 235 -20.09 18.01 -35.54
N LEU A 236 -20.07 18.53 -34.31
CA LEU A 236 -21.23 19.19 -33.71
C LEU A 236 -21.70 20.39 -34.54
N ILE A 237 -20.75 21.21 -35.03
CA ILE A 237 -21.03 22.37 -35.88
C ILE A 237 -21.59 21.93 -37.25
N GLU A 238 -20.92 20.99 -37.95
CA GLU A 238 -21.32 20.50 -39.26
C GLU A 238 -22.71 19.83 -39.23
N LYS A 239 -23.03 19.11 -38.15
CA LYS A 239 -24.33 18.44 -37.95
C LYS A 239 -25.41 19.34 -37.35
N LYS A 240 -25.13 20.64 -37.17
CA LYS A 240 -26.07 21.62 -36.59
C LYS A 240 -26.59 21.20 -35.21
N LYS A 241 -25.74 20.57 -34.39
CA LYS A 241 -26.05 20.12 -33.02
C LYS A 241 -25.53 21.08 -31.93
N ILE A 242 -25.36 22.36 -32.30
CA ILE A 242 -24.92 23.43 -31.39
C ILE A 242 -26.12 24.30 -30.97
N ASP A 243 -26.06 24.88 -29.76
CA ASP A 243 -27.06 25.81 -29.26
C ASP A 243 -26.76 27.24 -29.75
N LYS A 244 -27.22 27.56 -30.97
CA LYS A 244 -26.97 28.86 -31.60
C LYS A 244 -27.54 30.04 -30.80
N SER A 245 -28.64 29.83 -30.08
CA SER A 245 -29.28 30.88 -29.28
C SER A 245 -28.42 31.21 -28.07
N PHE A 246 -27.97 30.18 -27.35
CA PHE A 246 -27.05 30.33 -26.23
C PHE A 246 -25.74 31.01 -26.66
N ILE A 247 -25.11 30.50 -27.73
CA ILE A 247 -23.85 31.04 -28.25
C ILE A 247 -23.98 32.54 -28.56
N LYS A 248 -25.01 32.95 -29.30
CA LYS A 248 -25.20 34.36 -29.68
C LYS A 248 -25.45 35.29 -28.48
N LYS A 249 -26.20 34.84 -27.47
CA LYS A 249 -26.64 35.68 -26.35
C LYS A 249 -25.65 35.72 -25.19
N HIS A 250 -25.02 34.59 -24.88
CA HIS A 250 -24.32 34.38 -23.60
C HIS A 250 -22.84 34.05 -23.76
N THR A 251 -22.30 34.07 -24.99
CA THR A 251 -20.89 33.79 -25.23
C THR A 251 -20.22 34.83 -26.13
N ILE A 252 -18.88 34.81 -26.17
CA ILE A 252 -18.04 35.53 -27.12
C ILE A 252 -16.95 34.61 -27.71
N ASN A 253 -16.26 35.06 -28.76
CA ASN A 253 -15.11 34.39 -29.41
C ASN A 253 -15.42 33.04 -30.08
N PHE A 254 -16.67 32.85 -30.51
CA PHE A 254 -17.11 31.61 -31.16
C PHE A 254 -16.40 31.35 -32.50
N GLU A 255 -16.13 32.39 -33.30
CA GLU A 255 -15.56 32.22 -34.63
C GLU A 255 -14.09 31.75 -34.56
N GLU A 256 -13.31 32.18 -33.57
CA GLU A 256 -11.94 31.71 -33.33
C GLU A 256 -11.93 30.22 -32.93
N CYS A 257 -12.85 29.82 -32.05
CA CYS A 257 -13.02 28.41 -31.67
C CYS A 257 -13.43 27.56 -32.87
N LYS A 258 -14.35 28.05 -33.70
CA LYS A 258 -14.77 27.38 -34.93
C LYS A 258 -13.62 27.28 -35.93
N ALA A 259 -12.84 28.34 -36.13
CA ALA A 259 -11.65 28.29 -36.98
C ALA A 259 -10.66 27.22 -36.50
N SER A 260 -10.40 27.15 -35.18
CA SER A 260 -9.56 26.11 -34.57
C SER A 260 -10.10 24.69 -34.81
N ALA A 261 -11.41 24.48 -34.63
CA ALA A 261 -12.05 23.18 -34.86
C ALA A 261 -11.95 22.70 -36.32
N PHE A 262 -11.92 23.63 -37.29
CA PHE A 262 -11.89 23.32 -38.72
C PHE A 262 -10.49 23.18 -39.31
N GLN A 263 -9.42 23.39 -38.52
CA GLN A 263 -8.01 23.25 -38.98
C GLN A 263 -7.70 21.87 -39.56
N LEU A 264 -8.31 20.81 -39.01
CA LEU A 264 -8.12 19.44 -39.48
C LEU A 264 -9.42 18.85 -39.99
N THR A 265 -9.33 18.00 -41.02
CA THR A 265 -10.44 17.13 -41.40
C THR A 265 -10.64 16.03 -40.35
N ILE A 266 -11.85 15.47 -40.27
CA ILE A 266 -12.14 14.37 -39.34
C ILE A 266 -11.25 13.15 -39.58
N ASN A 267 -10.93 12.84 -40.84
CA ASN A 267 -10.05 11.71 -41.17
C ASN A 267 -8.60 11.96 -40.72
N THR A 268 -8.09 13.19 -40.92
CA THR A 268 -6.76 13.57 -40.45
C THR A 268 -6.67 13.56 -38.92
N ALA A 269 -7.69 14.10 -38.25
CA ALA A 269 -7.78 14.09 -36.79
C ALA A 269 -7.86 12.65 -36.24
N ALA A 270 -8.70 11.80 -36.82
CA ALA A 270 -8.84 10.39 -36.47
C ALA A 270 -7.48 9.65 -36.55
N LYS A 271 -6.75 9.81 -37.67
CA LYS A 271 -5.41 9.23 -37.84
C LYS A 271 -4.44 9.72 -36.78
N LYS A 272 -4.39 11.03 -36.51
CA LYS A 272 -3.49 11.61 -35.50
C LYS A 272 -3.83 11.16 -34.09
N CYS A 273 -5.11 11.00 -33.75
CA CYS A 273 -5.54 10.52 -32.44
C CYS A 273 -5.42 8.99 -32.27
N GLY A 274 -5.19 8.24 -33.36
CA GLY A 274 -5.21 6.78 -33.33
C GLY A 274 -6.59 6.21 -33.01
N ILE A 275 -7.66 6.92 -33.42
CA ILE A 275 -9.07 6.60 -33.19
C ILE A 275 -9.78 6.50 -34.55
N LYS A 276 -10.83 5.68 -34.68
CA LYS A 276 -11.63 5.61 -35.91
C LYS A 276 -12.46 6.88 -36.10
N ALA A 277 -12.53 7.39 -37.34
CA ALA A 277 -13.35 8.56 -37.66
C ALA A 277 -14.83 8.38 -37.26
N GLU A 278 -15.37 7.17 -37.42
CA GLU A 278 -16.75 6.85 -37.02
C GLU A 278 -16.97 6.95 -35.51
N ASP A 279 -15.98 6.58 -34.70
CA ASP A 279 -16.09 6.69 -33.24
C ASP A 279 -16.08 8.16 -32.80
N ILE A 280 -15.32 9.04 -33.46
CA ILE A 280 -15.37 10.49 -33.23
C ILE A 280 -16.74 11.04 -33.58
N LYS A 281 -17.30 10.66 -34.74
CA LYS A 281 -18.65 11.08 -35.15
C LYS A 281 -19.72 10.57 -34.18
N LYS A 282 -19.59 9.33 -33.70
CA LYS A 282 -20.48 8.71 -32.72
C LYS A 282 -20.45 9.43 -31.38
N ALA A 283 -19.25 9.78 -30.88
CA ALA A 283 -19.10 10.59 -29.69
C ALA A 283 -19.79 11.96 -29.83
N ALA A 284 -19.55 12.66 -30.94
CA ALA A 284 -20.20 13.94 -31.22
C ALA A 284 -21.73 13.81 -31.33
N LEU A 285 -22.25 12.72 -31.90
CA LEU A 285 -23.69 12.47 -31.98
C LEU A 285 -24.31 12.21 -30.61
N TYR A 286 -23.67 11.41 -29.76
CA TYR A 286 -24.12 11.18 -28.38
C TYR A 286 -24.17 12.47 -27.58
N ILE A 287 -23.14 13.32 -27.70
CA ILE A 287 -23.09 14.62 -27.03
C ILE A 287 -24.15 15.57 -27.60
N GLY A 288 -24.25 15.69 -28.92
CA GLY A 288 -25.18 16.61 -29.58
C GLY A 288 -26.67 16.25 -29.43
N ASN A 289 -26.98 15.00 -29.09
CA ASN A 289 -28.36 14.56 -28.83
C ASN A 289 -28.74 14.57 -27.33
N ALA A 290 -27.78 14.83 -26.44
CA ALA A 290 -27.99 14.81 -25.01
C ALA A 290 -28.92 15.94 -24.56
N LYS A 291 -29.86 15.64 -23.66
CA LYS A 291 -30.62 16.66 -22.94
C LYS A 291 -29.79 17.26 -21.81
N GLY A 292 -29.04 16.42 -21.09
CA GLY A 292 -28.11 16.81 -20.03
C GLY A 292 -26.73 16.20 -20.27
N PHE A 293 -25.72 17.05 -20.43
CA PHE A 293 -24.36 16.63 -20.76
C PHE A 293 -23.36 17.04 -19.68
N ILE A 294 -22.64 16.05 -19.14
CA ILE A 294 -21.56 16.26 -18.19
C ILE A 294 -20.24 15.79 -18.80
N SER A 295 -19.25 16.69 -18.87
CA SER A 295 -17.86 16.31 -19.09
C SER A 295 -17.15 16.15 -17.74
N MET A 296 -16.51 15.01 -17.51
CA MET A 296 -15.78 14.70 -16.28
C MET A 296 -14.30 14.47 -16.63
N TRP A 297 -13.37 15.17 -16.00
CA TRP A 297 -11.94 14.98 -16.29
C TRP A 297 -11.05 15.18 -15.07
N THR A 298 -9.78 14.77 -15.19
CA THR A 298 -8.78 14.93 -14.14
C THR A 298 -7.35 14.88 -14.73
N MET A 299 -6.42 14.20 -14.05
CA MET A 299 -4.99 14.15 -14.35
C MET A 299 -4.58 13.81 -15.79
N GLY A 300 -5.34 13.02 -16.55
CA GLY A 300 -4.99 12.69 -17.94
C GLY A 300 -4.97 13.91 -18.87
N LEU A 301 -5.75 14.94 -18.53
CA LEU A 301 -5.72 16.23 -19.22
C LEU A 301 -4.82 17.24 -18.50
N ASN A 302 -4.91 17.31 -17.16
CA ASN A 302 -4.26 18.36 -16.39
C ASN A 302 -2.73 18.20 -16.33
N GLN A 303 -2.24 16.98 -16.11
CA GLN A 303 -0.80 16.72 -15.95
C GLN A 303 -0.11 16.55 -17.30
N SER A 304 -0.05 17.66 -18.05
CA SER A 304 0.45 17.75 -19.41
C SER A 304 1.09 19.11 -19.69
N VAL A 305 2.12 19.16 -20.53
CA VAL A 305 2.75 20.40 -20.99
C VAL A 305 1.84 21.34 -21.79
N ILE A 306 0.69 20.85 -22.25
CA ILE A 306 -0.35 21.67 -22.92
C ILE A 306 -1.70 21.51 -22.20
N GLY A 307 -1.66 21.28 -20.89
CA GLY A 307 -2.84 21.01 -20.06
C GLY A 307 -3.91 22.10 -20.18
N VAL A 308 -3.54 23.37 -20.28
CA VAL A 308 -4.52 24.47 -20.45
C VAL A 308 -5.26 24.35 -21.78
N SER A 309 -4.53 24.10 -22.89
CA SER A 309 -5.12 23.89 -24.22
C SER A 309 -6.11 22.72 -24.23
N LYS A 310 -5.78 21.62 -23.54
CA LYS A 310 -6.67 20.46 -23.39
C LYS A 310 -7.95 20.81 -22.63
N ASN A 311 -7.82 21.55 -21.53
CA ASN A 311 -8.95 21.97 -20.70
C ASN A 311 -9.90 22.89 -21.48
N VAL A 312 -9.39 23.95 -22.12
CA VAL A 312 -10.27 24.88 -22.86
C VAL A 312 -10.93 24.21 -24.08
N ALA A 313 -10.23 23.30 -24.77
CA ALA A 313 -10.82 22.54 -25.87
C ALA A 313 -12.01 21.67 -25.41
N LEU A 314 -11.91 21.04 -24.23
CA LEU A 314 -13.01 20.29 -23.62
C LEU A 314 -14.17 21.21 -23.20
N LEU A 315 -13.86 22.34 -22.53
CA LEU A 315 -14.87 23.30 -22.06
C LEU A 315 -15.67 23.91 -23.22
N ASN A 316 -15.03 24.15 -24.36
CA ASN A 316 -15.73 24.63 -25.56
C ASN A 316 -16.87 23.70 -25.99
N ILE A 317 -16.77 22.38 -25.78
CA ILE A 317 -17.86 21.44 -26.12
C ILE A 317 -19.11 21.72 -25.28
N SER A 318 -18.95 22.01 -23.99
CA SER A 318 -20.06 22.40 -23.11
C SER A 318 -20.69 23.73 -23.55
N LEU A 319 -19.89 24.70 -23.98
CA LEU A 319 -20.41 25.97 -24.51
C LEU A 319 -21.11 25.80 -25.87
N LEU A 320 -20.54 25.01 -26.79
CA LEU A 320 -21.13 24.72 -28.11
C LEU A 320 -22.53 24.13 -28.00
N THR A 321 -22.75 23.28 -27.00
CA THR A 321 -24.03 22.60 -26.75
C THR A 321 -24.95 23.37 -25.80
N GLY A 322 -24.49 24.50 -25.24
CA GLY A 322 -25.24 25.25 -24.22
C GLY A 322 -25.49 24.45 -22.94
N GLN A 323 -24.63 23.49 -22.62
CA GLN A 323 -24.74 22.55 -21.50
C GLN A 323 -23.95 23.04 -20.28
N ILE A 324 -24.29 24.25 -19.81
CA ILE A 324 -23.74 24.91 -18.62
C ILE A 324 -24.85 25.75 -17.97
N GLY A 325 -24.87 25.85 -16.64
CA GLY A 325 -25.92 26.58 -15.92
C GLY A 325 -27.30 25.90 -15.96
N LYS A 326 -27.36 24.62 -16.35
CA LYS A 326 -28.60 23.83 -16.48
C LYS A 326 -28.53 22.57 -15.61
N PRO A 327 -29.67 22.07 -15.09
CA PRO A 327 -29.70 20.79 -14.38
C PRO A 327 -29.24 19.63 -15.28
N GLY A 328 -28.41 18.73 -14.74
CA GLY A 328 -27.83 17.61 -15.48
C GLY A 328 -26.70 18.01 -16.43
N SER A 329 -26.20 19.25 -16.34
CA SER A 329 -25.28 19.80 -17.33
C SER A 329 -24.11 20.54 -16.72
N GLY A 330 -22.93 20.32 -17.27
CA GLY A 330 -21.79 21.18 -16.98
C GLY A 330 -20.45 20.48 -17.07
N PRO A 331 -19.39 21.27 -17.25
CA PRO A 331 -18.03 20.78 -17.12
C PRO A 331 -17.67 20.54 -15.65
N PHE A 332 -17.23 19.32 -15.34
CA PHE A 332 -16.95 18.87 -13.98
C PHE A 332 -15.53 18.31 -13.81
N SER A 333 -14.60 19.15 -13.36
CA SER A 333 -13.25 18.71 -13.00
C SER A 333 -13.24 17.93 -11.69
N LEU A 334 -12.79 16.67 -11.73
CA LEU A 334 -12.74 15.79 -10.57
C LEU A 334 -11.50 16.10 -9.72
N THR A 335 -11.72 16.77 -8.59
CA THR A 335 -10.63 17.18 -7.70
C THR A 335 -9.99 15.95 -7.04
N GLY A 336 -8.66 15.90 -7.04
CA GLY A 336 -7.90 14.80 -6.48
C GLY A 336 -7.96 14.74 -4.96
N GLN A 337 -7.32 15.70 -4.30
CA GLN A 337 -7.15 15.77 -2.83
C GLN A 337 -8.38 16.34 -2.11
N PRO A 338 -8.55 16.08 -0.79
CA PRO A 338 -9.84 16.25 -0.13
C PRO A 338 -10.25 17.72 0.03
N ASN A 339 -9.28 18.62 0.15
CA ASN A 339 -9.49 20.06 0.31
C ASN A 339 -8.64 20.90 -0.66
N ALA A 340 -8.29 20.33 -1.82
CA ALA A 340 -7.58 21.10 -2.83
C ALA A 340 -8.41 22.28 -3.34
N MET A 341 -9.74 22.27 -3.23
CA MET A 341 -10.58 23.42 -3.57
C MET A 341 -10.46 24.53 -2.51
N GLY A 342 -10.60 24.20 -1.21
CA GLY A 342 -10.41 25.17 -0.11
C GLY A 342 -9.05 25.88 -0.17
N GLY A 343 -7.97 25.14 -0.51
CA GLY A 343 -6.66 25.74 -0.72
C GLY A 343 -6.58 26.78 -1.84
N ARG A 344 -7.41 26.67 -2.89
CA ARG A 344 -7.47 27.64 -3.98
C ARG A 344 -8.37 28.82 -3.64
N GLU A 345 -9.46 28.58 -2.92
CA GLU A 345 -10.37 29.61 -2.41
C GLU A 345 -9.63 30.61 -1.51
N VAL A 346 -8.75 30.13 -0.63
CA VAL A 346 -7.96 31.02 0.24
C VAL A 346 -6.74 31.65 -0.45
N GLY A 347 -6.46 31.33 -1.71
CA GLY A 347 -5.31 31.85 -2.45
C GLY A 347 -3.97 31.17 -2.17
N GLY A 348 -3.96 29.91 -1.73
CA GLY A 348 -2.77 29.16 -1.30
C GLY A 348 -1.78 28.76 -2.40
N MET A 349 -1.78 29.42 -3.56
CA MET A 349 -0.84 29.16 -4.66
C MET A 349 -0.07 30.43 -5.03
N ALA A 350 1.11 30.27 -5.65
CA ALA A 350 2.08 31.35 -5.84
C ALA A 350 1.56 32.51 -6.70
N ASN A 351 0.58 32.23 -7.56
CA ASN A 351 -0.04 33.16 -8.49
C ASN A 351 -1.50 33.49 -8.14
N LEU A 352 -2.05 32.99 -7.04
CA LEU A 352 -3.42 33.27 -6.61
C LEU A 352 -3.44 34.30 -5.47
N LEU A 353 -4.53 35.04 -5.36
CA LEU A 353 -4.84 35.84 -4.18
C LEU A 353 -6.10 35.27 -3.52
N ALA A 354 -6.30 35.57 -2.23
CA ALA A 354 -7.43 35.04 -1.48
C ALA A 354 -8.78 35.44 -2.10
N VAL A 355 -9.79 34.60 -1.89
CA VAL A 355 -11.19 34.82 -2.27
C VAL A 355 -11.40 35.13 -3.76
N HIS A 356 -10.65 34.41 -4.61
CA HIS A 356 -10.65 34.56 -6.07
C HIS A 356 -10.27 35.96 -6.59
N LYS A 357 -9.72 36.82 -5.73
CA LYS A 357 -9.18 38.10 -6.16
C LYS A 357 -7.99 37.87 -7.10
N ASP A 358 -7.80 38.79 -8.04
CA ASP A 358 -6.70 38.72 -9.00
C ASP A 358 -5.42 39.32 -8.40
N LEU A 359 -4.37 38.51 -8.27
CA LEU A 359 -3.06 38.94 -7.79
C LEU A 359 -2.47 40.06 -8.65
N ASN A 360 -2.77 40.12 -9.95
CA ASN A 360 -2.24 41.16 -10.84
C ASN A 360 -2.98 42.50 -10.68
N ASN A 361 -4.16 42.51 -10.07
CA ASN A 361 -4.95 43.72 -9.86
C ASN A 361 -4.48 44.47 -8.58
N PRO A 362 -4.06 45.74 -8.67
CA PRO A 362 -3.55 46.50 -7.52
C PRO A 362 -4.60 46.78 -6.45
N GLU A 363 -5.85 47.05 -6.83
CA GLU A 363 -6.96 47.28 -5.91
C GLU A 363 -7.24 46.02 -5.07
N HIS A 364 -7.32 44.86 -5.73
CA HIS A 364 -7.48 43.57 -5.08
C HIS A 364 -6.37 43.26 -4.07
N ARG A 365 -5.10 43.52 -4.44
CA ARG A 365 -3.98 43.36 -3.51
C ARG A 365 -4.11 44.30 -2.31
N LYS A 366 -4.54 45.54 -2.54
CA LYS A 366 -4.76 46.53 -1.49
C LYS A 366 -5.87 46.07 -0.53
N GLU A 367 -7.03 45.66 -1.04
CA GLU A 367 -8.15 45.17 -0.24
C GLU A 367 -7.75 44.04 0.71
N VAL A 368 -7.03 43.03 0.19
CA VAL A 368 -6.57 41.89 1.00
C VAL A 368 -5.50 42.32 2.02
N SER A 369 -4.58 43.20 1.63
CA SER A 369 -3.53 43.72 2.53
C SER A 369 -4.13 44.55 3.67
N ASP A 370 -5.06 45.45 3.35
CA ASP A 370 -5.77 46.29 4.31
C ASP A 370 -6.57 45.43 5.30
N PHE A 371 -7.26 44.39 4.80
CA PHE A 371 -8.03 43.47 5.65
C PHE A 371 -7.13 42.71 6.63
N TRP A 372 -5.97 42.20 6.17
CA TRP A 372 -5.04 41.49 7.05
C TRP A 372 -4.25 42.39 8.00
N GLY A 373 -4.09 43.69 7.68
CA GLY A 373 -3.34 44.65 8.48
C GLY A 373 -1.82 44.44 8.47
N GLY A 374 -1.30 43.77 7.42
CA GLY A 374 0.12 43.42 7.28
C GLY A 374 0.89 44.28 6.28
N LYS A 375 1.95 43.72 5.70
CA LYS A 375 2.67 44.28 4.55
C LYS A 375 1.79 44.24 3.29
N GLN A 376 2.10 45.13 2.36
CA GLN A 376 1.48 45.09 1.02
C GLN A 376 1.83 43.79 0.31
N VAL A 377 0.81 43.09 -0.18
CA VAL A 377 1.01 41.89 -1.01
C VAL A 377 1.71 42.27 -2.32
N GLN A 378 2.77 41.53 -2.67
CA GLN A 378 3.54 41.79 -3.88
C GLN A 378 2.75 41.49 -5.16
N ALA A 379 3.01 42.25 -6.23
CA ALA A 379 2.43 41.99 -7.56
C ALA A 379 3.06 40.78 -8.26
N LYS A 380 4.35 40.52 -8.02
CA LYS A 380 5.11 39.44 -8.66
C LYS A 380 4.67 38.08 -8.09
N PRO A 381 4.24 37.12 -8.91
CA PRO A 381 4.00 35.76 -8.46
C PRO A 381 5.26 35.13 -7.84
N GLY A 382 5.08 34.30 -6.81
CA GLY A 382 6.17 33.54 -6.22
C GLY A 382 6.60 32.36 -7.08
N TYR A 383 7.59 31.60 -6.59
CA TYR A 383 7.99 30.35 -7.22
C TYR A 383 6.85 29.32 -7.14
N THR A 384 6.50 28.71 -8.28
CA THR A 384 5.57 27.57 -8.29
C THR A 384 6.20 26.30 -7.74
N ALA A 385 5.42 25.24 -7.51
CA ALA A 385 5.86 24.02 -6.84
C ALA A 385 7.17 23.44 -7.40
N THR A 386 7.33 23.31 -8.72
CA THR A 386 8.58 22.82 -9.33
C THR A 386 9.71 23.86 -9.27
N GLU A 387 9.37 25.13 -9.46
CA GLU A 387 10.32 26.25 -9.38
C GLU A 387 10.89 26.44 -7.96
N MET A 388 10.12 26.16 -6.90
CA MET A 388 10.61 26.22 -5.51
C MET A 388 11.79 25.28 -5.30
N PHE A 389 11.72 24.04 -5.81
CA PHE A 389 12.82 23.09 -5.67
C PHE A 389 14.00 23.41 -6.62
N ASN A 390 13.74 24.02 -7.78
CA ASN A 390 14.81 24.59 -8.61
C ASN A 390 15.54 25.71 -7.87
N ALA A 391 14.78 26.61 -7.23
CA ALA A 391 15.31 27.72 -6.45
C ALA A 391 16.09 27.23 -5.22
N LEU A 392 15.67 26.15 -4.56
CA LEU A 392 16.47 25.49 -3.51
C LEU A 392 17.78 24.90 -4.06
N ASP A 393 17.72 24.26 -5.23
CA ASP A 393 18.89 23.60 -5.82
C ASP A 393 19.95 24.60 -6.32
N ASN A 394 19.49 25.73 -6.87
CA ASN A 394 20.32 26.86 -7.31
C ASN A 394 20.76 27.76 -6.13
N GLY A 395 20.03 27.67 -5.03
CA GLY A 395 20.28 28.43 -3.82
C GLY A 395 19.60 29.79 -3.75
N ASP A 396 18.66 30.13 -4.62
CA ASP A 396 17.85 31.35 -4.52
C ASP A 396 16.90 31.27 -3.31
N LEU A 397 16.24 30.11 -3.14
CA LEU A 397 15.48 29.79 -1.93
C LEU A 397 16.42 29.14 -0.90
N LYS A 398 16.41 29.65 0.33
CA LYS A 398 17.29 29.19 1.42
C LYS A 398 16.55 28.28 2.39
N ALA A 399 15.31 28.62 2.73
CA ALA A 399 14.48 27.83 3.63
C ALA A 399 13.15 27.42 3.00
N ILE A 400 12.69 26.23 3.32
CA ILE A 400 11.38 25.73 2.90
C ILE A 400 10.65 25.11 4.09
N TRP A 401 9.36 25.41 4.21
CA TRP A 401 8.46 24.73 5.14
C TRP A 401 7.49 23.84 4.37
N ILE A 402 7.59 22.54 4.58
CA ILE A 402 6.79 21.51 3.93
C ILE A 402 5.70 21.05 4.90
N ILE A 403 4.43 21.18 4.51
CA ILE A 403 3.28 20.91 5.39
C ILE A 403 2.37 19.85 4.76
N CYS A 404 2.13 18.74 5.48
CA CYS A 404 1.18 17.70 5.13
C CYS A 404 1.41 17.04 3.74
N THR A 405 2.66 16.97 3.25
CA THR A 405 2.98 16.42 1.93
C THR A 405 4.37 15.80 1.87
N ASN A 406 4.59 14.92 0.89
CA ASN A 406 5.82 14.14 0.71
C ASN A 406 6.42 14.36 -0.70
N PRO A 407 7.07 15.53 -0.96
CA PRO A 407 7.58 15.89 -2.27
C PRO A 407 8.65 14.93 -2.82
N VAL A 408 9.41 14.23 -1.96
CA VAL A 408 10.46 13.30 -2.44
C VAL A 408 9.90 12.04 -3.09
N VAL A 409 8.57 11.84 -2.98
CA VAL A 409 7.86 10.78 -3.71
C VAL A 409 6.91 11.38 -4.74
N SER A 410 6.21 12.49 -4.44
CA SER A 410 5.12 12.99 -5.30
C SER A 410 5.53 13.98 -6.40
N MET A 411 6.66 14.67 -6.28
CA MET A 411 7.15 15.62 -7.30
C MET A 411 7.80 14.87 -8.48
N PRO A 412 7.78 15.44 -9.70
CA PRO A 412 8.51 14.87 -10.82
C PRO A 412 10.02 14.97 -10.59
N ASN A 413 10.80 14.11 -11.25
CA ASN A 413 12.25 14.09 -11.13
C ASN A 413 12.70 14.00 -9.66
N ALA A 414 12.22 12.99 -8.95
CA ALA A 414 12.35 12.86 -7.49
C ALA A 414 13.81 12.92 -7.00
N THR A 415 14.78 12.46 -7.80
CA THR A 415 16.22 12.58 -7.49
C THR A 415 16.67 14.03 -7.34
N LYS A 416 16.22 14.92 -8.24
CA LYS A 416 16.50 16.36 -8.17
C LYS A 416 15.89 17.01 -6.93
N ILE A 417 14.72 16.54 -6.50
CA ILE A 417 14.05 17.01 -5.29
C ILE A 417 14.84 16.63 -4.03
N GLU A 418 15.35 15.39 -3.95
CA GLU A 418 16.25 15.00 -2.86
C GLU A 418 17.53 15.84 -2.83
N GLN A 419 18.09 16.14 -4.00
CA GLN A 419 19.28 16.99 -4.13
C GLN A 419 19.00 18.41 -3.61
N ALA A 420 17.88 19.01 -4.06
CA ALA A 420 17.44 20.34 -3.64
C ALA A 420 17.28 20.44 -2.11
N LEU A 421 16.63 19.46 -1.50
CA LEU A 421 16.45 19.40 -0.03
C LEU A 421 17.77 19.21 0.71
N LYS A 422 18.72 18.43 0.17
CA LYS A 422 20.07 18.33 0.75
C LYS A 422 20.84 19.65 0.69
N LYS A 423 20.59 20.50 -0.31
CA LYS A 423 21.25 21.81 -0.47
C LYS A 423 20.61 22.93 0.35
N ALA A 424 19.29 22.90 0.55
CA ALA A 424 18.53 23.87 1.34
C ALA A 424 19.22 24.21 2.66
N LYS A 425 19.24 25.49 3.08
CA LYS A 425 19.88 25.92 4.33
C LYS A 425 19.07 25.53 5.56
N PHE A 426 17.75 25.46 5.41
CA PHE A 426 16.85 25.05 6.49
C PHE A 426 15.58 24.41 5.92
N VAL A 427 15.27 23.18 6.35
CA VAL A 427 14.06 22.46 5.95
C VAL A 427 13.19 22.22 7.19
N VAL A 428 12.00 22.82 7.19
CA VAL A 428 10.96 22.53 8.19
C VAL A 428 9.99 21.51 7.58
N VAL A 429 9.71 20.43 8.29
CA VAL A 429 8.72 19.43 7.89
C VAL A 429 7.67 19.33 8.98
N GLN A 430 6.42 19.53 8.62
CA GLN A 430 5.25 19.36 9.48
C GLN A 430 4.41 18.23 8.92
N ASP A 431 4.45 17.09 9.61
CA ASP A 431 3.84 15.84 9.16
C ASP A 431 3.29 15.05 10.36
N VAL A 432 2.50 14.03 10.06
CA VAL A 432 1.95 13.11 11.05
C VAL A 432 2.82 11.87 11.24
N SER A 433 3.66 11.50 10.27
CA SER A 433 4.29 10.18 10.21
C SER A 433 5.78 10.24 9.91
N HIS A 434 6.59 9.50 10.68
CA HIS A 434 8.01 9.26 10.40
C HIS A 434 8.26 8.45 9.12
N ASN A 435 7.24 7.75 8.61
CA ASN A 435 7.33 7.03 7.34
C ASN A 435 7.22 7.96 6.13
N SER A 436 6.87 9.24 6.31
CA SER A 436 7.01 10.25 5.26
C SER A 436 8.50 10.46 4.96
N GLU A 437 8.95 10.09 3.76
CA GLU A 437 10.38 10.14 3.39
C GLU A 437 10.98 11.54 3.44
N THR A 438 10.16 12.58 3.28
CA THR A 438 10.57 13.97 3.42
C THR A 438 11.10 14.29 4.81
N THR A 439 10.63 13.61 5.86
CA THR A 439 11.09 13.82 7.26
C THR A 439 12.59 13.58 7.43
N LYS A 440 13.19 12.72 6.60
CA LYS A 440 14.63 12.43 6.63
C LYS A 440 15.48 13.67 6.32
N PHE A 441 14.93 14.65 5.60
CA PHE A 441 15.58 15.89 5.20
C PHE A 441 15.28 17.05 6.15
N ALA A 442 14.45 16.86 7.17
CA ALA A 442 14.09 17.91 8.11
C ALA A 442 15.30 18.33 8.96
N ASP A 443 15.51 19.63 9.05
CA ASP A 443 16.31 20.26 10.10
C ASP A 443 15.43 20.54 11.33
N LEU A 444 14.14 20.83 11.12
CA LEU A 444 13.11 20.93 12.15
C LEU A 444 11.89 20.10 11.73
N LEU A 445 11.52 19.13 12.55
CA LEU A 445 10.37 18.26 12.37
C LEU A 445 9.30 18.61 13.41
N LEU A 446 8.10 18.96 12.96
CA LEU A 446 6.99 19.41 13.81
C LEU A 446 5.86 18.37 13.79
N PRO A 447 5.44 17.84 14.95
CA PRO A 447 4.39 16.83 15.04
C PRO A 447 3.00 17.46 14.84
N ALA A 448 2.32 17.07 13.76
CA ALA A 448 0.98 17.55 13.44
C ALA A 448 -0.13 16.59 13.92
N ALA A 449 -1.30 17.15 14.23
CA ALA A 449 -2.53 16.41 14.50
C ALA A 449 -3.17 15.86 13.21
N GLY A 450 -3.60 14.61 13.24
CA GLY A 450 -4.23 13.88 12.15
C GLY A 450 -5.75 14.10 12.03
N TRP A 451 -6.38 13.35 11.12
CA TRP A 451 -7.84 13.31 11.01
C TRP A 451 -8.45 12.81 12.33
N LEU A 452 -9.53 13.47 12.80
CA LEU A 452 -10.17 13.32 14.12
C LEU A 452 -9.40 13.86 15.33
N GLU A 453 -8.16 14.29 15.18
CA GLU A 453 -7.36 14.86 16.27
C GLU A 453 -7.42 16.40 16.33
N LYS A 454 -7.92 17.01 15.24
CA LYS A 454 -8.11 18.45 15.04
C LYS A 454 -9.49 18.74 14.43
N GLU A 455 -9.92 19.99 14.49
CA GLU A 455 -11.16 20.46 13.88
C GLU A 455 -10.88 21.49 12.76
N GLY A 456 -11.82 21.60 11.82
CA GLY A 456 -11.79 22.63 10.78
C GLY A 456 -12.77 22.35 9.64
N THR A 457 -12.52 22.93 8.47
CA THR A 457 -13.40 22.79 7.31
C THR A 457 -12.67 22.28 6.07
N MET A 458 -13.42 21.61 5.18
CA MET A 458 -12.96 21.25 3.84
C MET A 458 -14.03 21.54 2.79
N THR A 459 -13.58 21.92 1.59
CA THR A 459 -14.39 22.12 0.39
C THR A 459 -14.11 21.03 -0.65
N ASN A 460 -15.15 20.29 -1.05
CA ASN A 460 -15.04 19.18 -2.01
C ASN A 460 -15.16 19.64 -3.49
N SER A 461 -15.16 18.70 -4.45
CA SER A 461 -15.19 19.04 -5.90
C SER A 461 -16.45 19.76 -6.39
N GLU A 462 -17.57 19.67 -5.67
CA GLU A 462 -18.81 20.40 -6.00
C GLU A 462 -19.00 21.67 -5.17
N ARG A 463 -17.90 22.22 -4.62
CA ARG A 463 -17.91 23.45 -3.79
C ARG A 463 -18.59 23.28 -2.43
N ARG A 464 -18.83 22.04 -1.99
CA ARG A 464 -19.51 21.77 -0.72
C ARG A 464 -18.54 21.87 0.44
N ILE A 465 -18.80 22.82 1.33
CA ILE A 465 -18.09 23.07 2.58
C ILE A 465 -18.70 22.21 3.68
N SER A 466 -17.83 21.51 4.41
CA SER A 466 -18.22 20.60 5.48
C SER A 466 -17.31 20.77 6.69
N TYR A 467 -17.88 20.66 7.88
CA TYR A 467 -17.13 20.68 9.14
C TYR A 467 -16.56 19.30 9.49
N LEU A 468 -15.35 19.31 10.04
CA LEU A 468 -14.61 18.15 10.52
C LEU A 468 -14.34 18.34 12.02
N PRO A 469 -14.89 17.50 12.92
CA PRO A 469 -14.67 17.61 14.36
C PRO A 469 -13.37 16.97 14.84
N LYS A 470 -12.86 17.49 15.95
CA LYS A 470 -11.96 16.78 16.87
C LYS A 470 -12.77 15.77 17.70
N VAL A 471 -12.40 14.50 17.64
CA VAL A 471 -13.07 13.36 18.32
C VAL A 471 -12.12 12.61 19.27
N ILE A 472 -10.83 12.60 18.96
CA ILE A 472 -9.78 12.00 19.78
C ILE A 472 -8.68 13.03 20.06
N ASN A 473 -7.83 12.75 21.04
CA ASN A 473 -6.65 13.56 21.30
C ASN A 473 -5.52 13.15 20.36
N ALA A 474 -4.73 14.13 19.92
CA ALA A 474 -3.51 13.85 19.19
C ALA A 474 -2.50 13.12 20.11
N PRO A 475 -1.72 12.16 19.60
CA PRO A 475 -0.75 11.42 20.40
C PRO A 475 0.46 12.29 20.77
N GLY A 476 1.01 12.10 21.97
CA GLY A 476 2.16 12.87 22.45
C GLY A 476 1.84 14.35 22.64
N GLU A 477 2.71 15.21 22.12
CA GLU A 477 2.58 16.67 22.13
C GLU A 477 2.19 17.22 20.74
N ALA A 478 1.65 16.40 19.84
CA ALA A 478 1.25 16.83 18.51
C ALA A 478 0.14 17.92 18.56
N LEU A 479 0.28 18.95 17.72
CA LEU A 479 -0.64 20.10 17.68
C LEU A 479 -1.40 20.18 16.35
N PRO A 480 -2.62 20.76 16.32
CA PRO A 480 -3.29 21.13 15.08
C PRO A 480 -2.40 22.03 14.21
N ASP A 481 -2.36 21.80 12.90
CA ASP A 481 -1.51 22.56 11.99
C ASP A 481 -1.79 24.07 12.04
N ALA A 482 -3.04 24.47 12.25
CA ALA A 482 -3.44 25.87 12.41
C ALA A 482 -2.75 26.51 13.62
N GLU A 483 -2.69 25.78 14.73
CA GLU A 483 -2.03 26.24 15.95
C GLU A 483 -0.53 26.43 15.76
N ILE A 484 0.12 25.49 15.07
CA ILE A 484 1.54 25.57 14.75
C ILE A 484 1.83 26.84 13.94
N LEU A 485 1.00 27.14 12.93
CA LEU A 485 1.17 28.30 12.06
C LEU A 485 0.99 29.63 12.79
N TRP A 486 -0.06 29.80 13.60
CA TRP A 486 -0.26 31.07 14.30
C TRP A 486 0.73 31.27 15.45
N ARG A 487 1.14 30.20 16.16
CA ARG A 487 2.18 30.30 17.20
C ARG A 487 3.54 30.65 16.61
N PHE A 488 3.88 30.08 15.46
CA PHE A 488 5.08 30.47 14.73
C PHE A 488 5.00 31.95 14.30
N ALA A 489 3.84 32.44 13.83
CA ALA A 489 3.66 33.84 13.47
C ALA A 489 3.81 34.79 14.68
N GLN A 490 3.31 34.38 15.86
CA GLN A 490 3.50 35.10 17.12
C GLN A 490 4.99 35.17 17.52
N GLU A 491 5.72 34.06 17.41
CA GLU A 491 7.18 34.03 17.68
C GLU A 491 7.97 34.86 16.64
N MET A 492 7.47 34.94 15.41
CA MET A 492 7.99 35.87 14.40
C MET A 492 7.77 37.35 14.77
N GLY A 493 6.91 37.65 15.74
CA GLY A 493 6.58 39.01 16.20
C GLY A 493 5.50 39.70 15.37
N TYR A 494 4.68 38.94 14.65
CA TYR A 494 3.61 39.48 13.81
C TYR A 494 2.29 39.62 14.58
N SER A 495 1.63 40.78 14.45
CA SER A 495 0.27 41.02 14.96
C SER A 495 -0.79 40.33 14.08
N GLY A 496 -2.01 40.16 14.60
CA GLY A 496 -3.12 39.59 13.82
C GLY A 496 -3.17 38.05 13.80
N PHE A 497 -2.46 37.39 14.72
CA PHE A 497 -2.43 35.93 14.90
C PHE A 497 -2.83 35.49 16.32
N ASN A 498 -3.53 36.35 17.08
CA ASN A 498 -3.97 36.08 18.45
C ASN A 498 -5.29 35.31 18.49
N TYR A 499 -5.31 34.14 17.85
CA TYR A 499 -6.48 33.26 17.81
C TYR A 499 -6.53 32.34 19.03
N ASN A 500 -7.72 32.09 19.55
CA ASN A 500 -7.95 31.12 20.63
C ASN A 500 -8.25 29.72 20.08
N ASN A 501 -8.82 29.63 18.88
CA ASN A 501 -9.24 28.38 18.25
C ASN A 501 -9.43 28.55 16.73
N ALA A 502 -9.63 27.43 16.02
CA ALA A 502 -9.79 27.41 14.57
C ALA A 502 -11.10 28.08 14.07
N SER A 503 -12.14 28.18 14.91
CA SER A 503 -13.40 28.84 14.50
C SER A 503 -13.18 30.33 14.24
N GLU A 504 -12.36 31.00 15.06
CA GLU A 504 -12.04 32.43 14.86
C GLU A 504 -11.30 32.67 13.53
N VAL A 505 -10.41 31.75 13.15
CA VAL A 505 -9.71 31.79 11.86
C VAL A 505 -10.70 31.61 10.70
N TYR A 506 -11.65 30.69 10.84
CA TYR A 506 -12.69 30.47 9.84
C TYR A 506 -13.63 31.67 9.71
N ASP A 507 -14.03 32.28 10.83
CA ASP A 507 -14.88 33.46 10.84
C ASP A 507 -14.17 34.66 10.16
N GLU A 508 -12.87 34.85 10.40
CA GLU A 508 -12.06 35.84 9.68
C GLU A 508 -12.02 35.57 8.16
N TYR A 509 -11.84 34.32 7.75
CA TYR A 509 -11.89 33.94 6.34
C TYR A 509 -13.28 34.19 5.73
N CYS A 510 -14.36 33.82 6.41
CA CYS A 510 -15.74 34.07 5.99
C CYS A 510 -15.99 35.57 5.78
N LEU A 511 -15.48 36.43 6.67
CA LEU A 511 -15.59 37.89 6.51
C LEU A 511 -14.87 38.40 5.27
N LEU A 512 -13.68 37.88 4.95
CA LEU A 512 -12.93 38.26 3.75
C LEU A 512 -13.67 37.91 2.46
N THR A 513 -14.52 36.88 2.49
CA THR A 513 -15.27 36.43 1.29
C THR A 513 -16.48 37.32 0.97
N LYS A 514 -16.89 38.20 1.89
CA LYS A 514 -18.12 38.99 1.76
C LYS A 514 -18.12 39.84 0.48
N GLY A 515 -19.20 39.73 -0.30
CA GLY A 515 -19.37 40.46 -1.56
C GLY A 515 -18.57 39.90 -2.74
N THR A 516 -17.88 38.77 -2.58
CA THR A 516 -17.23 38.05 -3.69
C THR A 516 -18.16 37.01 -4.31
N SER A 517 -17.76 36.44 -5.46
CA SER A 517 -18.46 35.33 -6.11
C SER A 517 -18.53 34.04 -5.26
N ILE A 518 -17.61 33.90 -4.30
CA ILE A 518 -17.49 32.75 -3.41
C ILE A 518 -17.97 33.05 -1.99
N ASP A 519 -18.74 34.14 -1.80
CA ASP A 519 -19.16 34.64 -0.49
C ASP A 519 -19.74 33.54 0.39
N VAL A 520 -19.11 33.31 1.54
CA VAL A 520 -19.54 32.37 2.59
C VAL A 520 -19.68 33.07 3.93
N SER A 521 -19.88 34.39 3.94
CA SER A 521 -20.07 35.20 5.15
C SER A 521 -21.35 34.82 5.92
N GLY A 522 -22.26 34.07 5.30
CA GLY A 522 -23.40 33.43 5.96
C GLY A 522 -23.09 32.14 6.72
N LEU A 523 -21.85 31.62 6.65
CA LEU A 523 -21.44 30.39 7.34
C LEU A 523 -20.69 30.69 8.64
N SER A 524 -20.73 29.70 9.53
CA SER A 524 -19.92 29.62 10.76
C SER A 524 -19.77 28.16 11.14
N TYR A 525 -18.85 27.84 12.05
CA TYR A 525 -18.75 26.47 12.59
C TYR A 525 -20.05 26.00 13.22
N ASN A 526 -20.73 26.86 13.98
CA ASN A 526 -22.00 26.51 14.61
C ASN A 526 -23.03 26.09 13.57
N ARG A 527 -23.17 26.88 12.49
CA ARG A 527 -24.10 26.57 11.41
C ARG A 527 -23.77 25.26 10.70
N LEU A 528 -22.49 25.00 10.41
CA LEU A 528 -22.06 23.74 9.80
C LEU A 528 -22.31 22.53 10.73
N LYS A 529 -22.15 22.71 12.04
CA LYS A 529 -22.42 21.68 13.06
C LYS A 529 -23.93 21.37 13.17
N THR A 530 -24.79 22.38 13.11
CA THR A 530 -26.24 22.24 13.33
C THR A 530 -27.02 21.91 12.06
N GLU A 531 -26.72 22.58 10.95
CA GLU A 531 -27.47 22.48 9.68
C GLU A 531 -26.79 21.56 8.65
N GLY A 532 -25.49 21.28 8.82
CA GLY A 532 -24.74 20.36 7.96
C GLY A 532 -23.81 21.05 6.97
N SER A 533 -23.95 20.74 5.67
CA SER A 533 -22.98 21.15 4.64
C SER A 533 -23.63 22.04 3.60
N PHE A 534 -22.88 23.01 3.06
CA PHE A 534 -23.40 23.99 2.09
C PHE A 534 -22.50 24.09 0.87
N GLN A 535 -23.08 24.40 -0.29
CA GLN A 535 -22.30 24.76 -1.48
C GLN A 535 -22.23 26.27 -1.58
N TRP A 536 -21.04 26.82 -1.77
CA TRP A 536 -20.88 28.27 -1.95
C TRP A 536 -21.39 28.72 -3.33
N PRO A 537 -21.87 29.98 -3.45
CA PRO A 537 -21.96 31.00 -2.40
C PRO A 537 -23.10 30.79 -1.37
N VAL A 538 -22.92 31.37 -0.19
CA VAL A 538 -23.81 31.45 0.98
C VAL A 538 -23.66 32.85 1.63
N PRO A 539 -24.23 33.91 1.04
CA PRO A 539 -23.97 35.31 1.43
C PRO A 539 -24.64 35.74 2.75
N ASP A 540 -25.63 34.99 3.24
CA ASP A 540 -26.32 35.32 4.49
C ASP A 540 -26.66 34.06 5.31
N LYS A 541 -26.97 34.28 6.59
CA LYS A 541 -27.22 33.23 7.59
C LYS A 541 -28.44 32.36 7.33
N ASN A 542 -29.36 32.78 6.47
CA ASN A 542 -30.57 32.04 6.10
C ASN A 542 -30.46 31.43 4.68
N HIS A 543 -29.42 31.76 3.91
CA HIS A 543 -29.24 31.27 2.55
C HIS A 543 -29.06 29.74 2.52
N PRO A 544 -29.82 28.97 1.70
CA PRO A 544 -29.78 27.49 1.71
C PRO A 544 -28.53 26.88 1.06
N GLY A 545 -27.65 27.72 0.51
CA GLY A 545 -26.52 27.35 -0.33
C GLY A 545 -26.87 27.35 -1.81
N THR A 546 -25.84 27.25 -2.66
CA THR A 546 -25.97 27.40 -4.12
C THR A 546 -25.53 26.12 -4.85
N PRO A 547 -26.45 25.17 -5.11
CA PRO A 547 -26.10 23.91 -5.74
C PRO A 547 -25.47 24.06 -7.13
N ARG A 548 -25.98 24.98 -7.96
CA ARG A 548 -25.52 25.19 -9.34
C ARG A 548 -25.20 26.65 -9.55
N LEU A 549 -24.09 26.91 -10.22
CA LEU A 549 -23.72 28.26 -10.64
C LEU A 549 -24.28 28.56 -12.03
N PHE A 550 -24.38 29.85 -12.35
CA PHE A 550 -24.68 30.34 -13.70
C PHE A 550 -26.06 29.94 -14.25
N THR A 551 -27.04 29.64 -13.38
CA THR A 551 -28.43 29.32 -13.81
C THR A 551 -29.16 30.50 -14.44
N ASN A 552 -28.65 31.71 -14.23
CA ASN A 552 -29.10 32.95 -14.86
C ASN A 552 -28.28 33.33 -16.12
N PHE A 553 -27.30 32.51 -16.52
CA PHE A 553 -26.36 32.78 -17.60
C PHE A 553 -25.57 34.10 -17.47
N ALA A 554 -25.32 34.54 -16.23
CA ALA A 554 -24.36 35.59 -15.92
C ALA A 554 -23.08 34.95 -15.38
N PHE A 555 -21.97 35.08 -16.11
CA PHE A 555 -20.69 34.48 -15.76
C PHE A 555 -19.78 35.48 -15.03
N ASN A 556 -18.76 35.01 -14.31
CA ASN A 556 -17.85 35.87 -13.52
C ASN A 556 -16.80 36.59 -14.39
N THR A 557 -16.97 36.61 -15.71
CA THR A 557 -16.14 37.41 -16.61
C THR A 557 -16.53 38.89 -16.50
N GLN A 558 -15.63 39.79 -16.87
CA GLN A 558 -15.89 41.24 -16.82
C GLN A 558 -17.08 41.69 -17.68
N ASP A 559 -17.38 40.94 -18.76
CA ASP A 559 -18.49 41.21 -19.68
C ASP A 559 -19.75 40.38 -19.39
N GLY A 560 -19.74 39.57 -18.32
CA GLY A 560 -20.84 38.70 -17.91
C GLY A 560 -21.13 37.52 -18.85
N LYS A 561 -20.32 37.28 -19.89
CA LYS A 561 -20.49 36.22 -20.90
C LYS A 561 -19.44 35.13 -20.80
N ALA A 562 -19.77 33.89 -21.13
CA ALA A 562 -18.78 32.82 -21.21
C ALA A 562 -17.88 32.99 -22.44
N HIS A 563 -16.60 32.72 -22.31
CA HIS A 563 -15.63 32.92 -23.39
C HIS A 563 -15.29 31.59 -24.05
N PHE A 564 -15.54 31.49 -25.36
CA PHE A 564 -14.89 30.46 -26.17
C PHE A 564 -13.39 30.73 -26.22
N ASN A 565 -12.61 29.67 -26.17
CA ASN A 565 -11.16 29.76 -26.12
C ASN A 565 -10.54 28.87 -27.19
N ALA A 566 -9.98 29.45 -28.25
CA ALA A 566 -9.16 28.68 -29.18
C ALA A 566 -7.90 28.18 -28.45
N PRO A 567 -7.62 26.86 -28.42
CA PRO A 567 -6.42 26.32 -27.80
C PRO A 567 -5.17 26.96 -28.41
N SER A 568 -4.23 27.41 -27.59
CA SER A 568 -2.97 28.01 -28.07
C SER A 568 -2.05 26.98 -28.71
N GLU A 569 -2.16 25.72 -28.29
CA GLU A 569 -1.39 24.60 -28.79
C GLU A 569 -2.33 23.48 -29.23
N THR A 570 -2.25 23.09 -30.51
CA THR A 570 -2.99 21.95 -31.06
C THR A 570 -2.21 20.64 -30.93
N TYR A 571 -0.89 20.71 -31.01
CA TYR A 571 0.00 19.55 -31.00
C TYR A 571 0.70 19.40 -29.65
N ASN A 572 0.99 18.15 -29.27
CA ASN A 572 1.68 17.87 -28.02
C ASN A 572 3.12 18.40 -28.05
N GLN A 573 3.58 18.94 -26.92
CA GLN A 573 4.94 19.47 -26.74
C GLN A 573 5.76 18.65 -25.72
N SER A 574 5.28 17.45 -25.36
CA SER A 574 5.99 16.56 -24.45
C SER A 574 7.33 16.13 -25.05
N GLU A 575 8.24 15.62 -24.21
CA GLU A 575 9.46 15.03 -24.74
C GLU A 575 9.15 13.91 -25.76
N GLU A 576 9.81 13.98 -26.93
CA GLU A 576 9.55 13.02 -28.01
C GLU A 576 10.12 11.64 -27.69
N THR A 577 9.45 10.59 -28.18
CA THR A 577 10.02 9.25 -28.24
C THR A 577 11.16 9.20 -29.25
N SER A 578 12.09 8.28 -29.05
CA SER A 578 13.25 8.09 -29.93
C SER A 578 13.59 6.61 -30.03
N VAL A 579 14.59 6.26 -30.85
CA VAL A 579 15.11 4.88 -30.91
C VAL A 579 15.61 4.41 -29.54
N ASP A 580 16.20 5.31 -28.76
CA ASP A 580 16.71 5.01 -27.40
C ASP A 580 15.60 4.97 -26.34
N TYR A 581 14.48 5.67 -26.55
CA TYR A 581 13.34 5.75 -25.64
C TYR A 581 12.01 5.64 -26.41
N PRO A 582 11.66 4.44 -26.92
CA PRO A 582 10.58 4.27 -27.89
C PRO A 582 9.17 4.19 -27.27
N LEU A 583 9.04 4.08 -25.95
CA LEU A 583 7.76 3.90 -25.26
C LEU A 583 7.34 5.16 -24.50
N ILE A 584 6.04 5.36 -24.34
CA ILE A 584 5.46 6.40 -23.52
C ILE A 584 5.05 5.80 -22.17
N LEU A 585 5.66 6.27 -21.10
CA LEU A 585 5.24 5.97 -19.73
C LEU A 585 4.10 6.89 -19.30
N ASN A 586 3.00 6.26 -18.88
CA ASN A 586 1.90 6.90 -18.18
C ASN A 586 1.90 6.50 -16.70
N THR A 587 1.72 7.46 -15.80
CA THR A 587 1.64 7.21 -14.35
C THR A 587 0.23 7.43 -13.82
N GLY A 588 -0.17 6.67 -12.79
CA GLY A 588 -1.49 6.86 -12.18
C GLY A 588 -1.64 6.26 -10.78
N ARG A 589 -2.82 5.71 -10.50
CA ARG A 589 -3.24 5.26 -9.16
C ARG A 589 -3.80 3.85 -9.18
N VAL A 590 -3.73 3.17 -8.04
CA VAL A 590 -4.42 1.91 -7.74
C VAL A 590 -5.57 2.15 -6.76
N ARG A 591 -6.56 1.27 -6.76
CA ARG A 591 -7.83 1.39 -6.02
C ARG A 591 -7.67 1.65 -4.52
N ASP A 592 -6.86 0.85 -3.84
CA ASP A 592 -6.85 0.75 -2.38
C ASP A 592 -5.76 1.61 -1.71
N GLN A 593 -4.90 2.25 -2.49
CA GLN A 593 -3.82 3.09 -1.96
C GLN A 593 -4.12 4.57 -2.18
N TRP A 594 -3.79 5.39 -1.19
CA TRP A 594 -3.89 6.84 -1.24
C TRP A 594 -2.52 7.47 -1.36
N HIS A 595 -2.34 8.30 -2.39
CA HIS A 595 -1.15 9.12 -2.60
C HIS A 595 0.16 8.35 -2.37
N THR A 596 1.02 8.76 -1.43
CA THR A 596 2.33 8.18 -1.12
C THR A 596 2.28 7.11 -0.02
N ARG A 597 1.09 6.56 0.27
CA ARG A 597 0.86 5.43 1.20
C ARG A 597 1.22 5.69 2.67
N THR A 598 1.52 6.91 3.10
CA THR A 598 1.78 7.24 4.51
C THR A 598 0.57 7.02 5.43
N LYS A 599 -0.64 6.98 4.86
CA LYS A 599 -1.90 6.63 5.55
C LYS A 599 -2.35 5.21 5.22
N THR A 600 -2.70 4.93 3.96
CA THR A 600 -3.26 3.62 3.55
C THR A 600 -2.25 2.48 3.57
N GLY A 601 -0.95 2.76 3.59
CA GLY A 601 0.09 1.74 3.66
C GLY A 601 0.15 1.02 5.01
N LYS A 602 -0.48 1.59 6.05
CA LYS A 602 -0.57 1.04 7.40
C LYS A 602 -1.66 -0.03 7.54
N VAL A 603 -2.75 0.12 6.78
CA VAL A 603 -3.90 -0.77 6.84
C VAL A 603 -3.64 -2.01 6.01
N LYS A 604 -3.47 -3.16 6.66
CA LYS A 604 -3.02 -4.41 6.03
C LYS A 604 -4.02 -4.89 4.99
N ARG A 605 -5.32 -4.79 5.29
CA ARG A 605 -6.40 -5.12 4.34
C ARG A 605 -6.37 -4.30 3.04
N LEU A 606 -5.81 -3.08 3.04
CA LEU A 606 -5.68 -2.27 1.81
C LEU A 606 -4.47 -2.68 0.95
N LEU A 607 -3.55 -3.49 1.50
CA LEU A 607 -2.36 -3.98 0.80
C LEU A 607 -2.62 -5.27 0.00
N THR A 608 -3.71 -5.99 0.28
CA THR A 608 -3.94 -7.34 -0.24
C THR A 608 -4.27 -7.42 -1.73
N HIS A 609 -4.75 -6.33 -2.35
CA HIS A 609 -5.15 -6.34 -3.77
C HIS A 609 -3.96 -6.14 -4.71
N ILE A 610 -3.19 -5.06 -4.50
CA ILE A 610 -1.96 -4.76 -5.26
C ILE A 610 -0.88 -4.35 -4.24
N PRO A 611 -0.08 -5.32 -3.75
CA PRO A 611 0.87 -5.07 -2.66
C PRO A 611 2.15 -4.36 -3.11
N MET A 612 2.52 -4.49 -4.38
CA MET A 612 3.83 -4.09 -4.92
C MET A 612 3.70 -3.26 -6.21
N PRO A 613 4.70 -2.40 -6.52
CA PRO A 613 4.75 -1.69 -7.79
C PRO A 613 4.96 -2.67 -8.95
N TYR A 614 4.36 -2.36 -10.10
CA TYR A 614 4.40 -3.19 -11.30
C TYR A 614 4.40 -2.33 -12.56
N LEU A 615 4.99 -2.83 -13.64
CA LEU A 615 4.91 -2.24 -14.97
C LEU A 615 3.85 -2.98 -15.79
N GLU A 616 2.77 -2.29 -16.10
CA GLU A 616 1.77 -2.77 -17.05
C GLU A 616 2.24 -2.51 -18.48
N MET A 617 2.24 -3.54 -19.33
CA MET A 617 2.78 -3.48 -20.69
C MET A 617 1.92 -4.26 -21.68
N ASN A 618 1.82 -3.77 -22.92
CA ASN A 618 1.16 -4.47 -24.01
C ASN A 618 1.90 -5.78 -24.36
N MET A 619 1.17 -6.82 -24.76
CA MET A 619 1.75 -8.12 -25.13
C MET A 619 2.75 -8.02 -26.28
N VAL A 620 2.46 -7.23 -27.32
CA VAL A 620 3.33 -7.04 -28.48
C VAL A 620 4.64 -6.37 -28.05
N ASP A 621 4.55 -5.30 -27.25
CA ASP A 621 5.73 -4.60 -26.74
C ASP A 621 6.59 -5.47 -25.82
N ALA A 622 5.95 -6.32 -25.01
CA ALA A 622 6.62 -7.29 -24.16
C ALA A 622 7.33 -8.37 -25.01
N PHE A 623 6.66 -8.88 -26.04
CA PHE A 623 7.21 -9.86 -26.97
C PHE A 623 8.46 -9.33 -27.69
N LEU A 624 8.38 -8.11 -28.24
CA LEU A 624 9.52 -7.43 -28.91
C LEU A 624 10.73 -7.27 -27.97
N ARG A 625 10.50 -7.18 -26.67
CA ARG A 625 11.53 -7.03 -25.63
C ARG A 625 11.90 -8.32 -24.91
N LYS A 626 11.37 -9.46 -25.36
CA LYS A 626 11.58 -10.80 -24.76
C LYS A 626 11.18 -10.85 -23.28
N LEU A 627 10.16 -10.09 -22.90
CA LEU A 627 9.57 -10.04 -21.56
C LEU A 627 8.34 -10.93 -21.48
N LYS A 628 8.19 -11.63 -20.35
CA LYS A 628 7.04 -12.47 -20.01
C LYS A 628 6.36 -11.94 -18.74
N GLU A 629 5.14 -12.42 -18.46
CA GLU A 629 4.45 -12.16 -17.20
C GLU A 629 5.36 -12.47 -15.99
N GLY A 630 5.51 -11.52 -15.08
CA GLY A 630 6.33 -11.67 -13.88
C GLY A 630 7.83 -11.54 -14.08
N ASP A 631 8.33 -11.37 -15.30
CA ASP A 631 9.74 -11.01 -15.54
C ASP A 631 10.06 -9.67 -14.87
N ILE A 632 11.32 -9.50 -14.46
CA ILE A 632 11.82 -8.22 -13.95
C ILE A 632 12.27 -7.37 -15.13
N ALA A 633 11.71 -6.17 -15.24
CA ALA A 633 12.09 -5.17 -16.22
C ALA A 633 12.82 -4.00 -15.57
N VAL A 634 13.84 -3.50 -16.25
CA VAL A 634 14.47 -2.21 -15.97
C VAL A 634 13.81 -1.18 -16.88
N VAL A 635 13.17 -0.19 -16.28
CA VAL A 635 12.58 0.94 -17.01
C VAL A 635 13.52 2.12 -16.86
N LYS A 636 13.95 2.70 -17.97
CA LYS A 636 14.92 3.80 -18.03
C LYS A 636 14.30 5.00 -18.71
N SER A 637 14.61 6.19 -18.20
CA SER A 637 14.39 7.46 -18.88
C SER A 637 15.70 8.26 -18.86
N LYS A 638 15.69 9.46 -19.46
CA LYS A 638 16.84 10.39 -19.38
C LYS A 638 17.22 10.79 -17.95
N ARG A 639 16.32 10.62 -16.97
CA ARG A 639 16.48 11.11 -15.59
C ARG A 639 16.87 10.01 -14.60
N GLY A 640 16.57 8.75 -14.91
CA GLY A 640 16.81 7.66 -13.98
C GLY A 640 16.29 6.32 -14.45
N LYS A 641 16.31 5.35 -13.55
CA LYS A 641 15.80 4.01 -13.79
C LYS A 641 15.06 3.48 -12.58
N VAL A 642 14.15 2.55 -12.83
CA VAL A 642 13.44 1.76 -11.82
C VAL A 642 13.42 0.30 -12.27
N GLN A 643 13.16 -0.63 -11.37
CA GLN A 643 13.22 -2.07 -11.64
C GLN A 643 12.04 -2.78 -10.98
N VAL A 644 11.06 -3.21 -11.78
CA VAL A 644 9.78 -3.75 -11.31
C VAL A 644 9.36 -4.97 -12.11
N LYS A 645 8.41 -5.75 -11.56
CA LYS A 645 7.79 -6.87 -12.28
C LYS A 645 6.91 -6.38 -13.42
N VAL A 646 6.92 -7.10 -14.53
CA VAL A 646 6.03 -6.89 -15.67
C VAL A 646 4.69 -7.59 -15.42
N THR A 647 3.61 -6.88 -15.71
CA THR A 647 2.26 -7.43 -15.87
C THR A 647 1.81 -7.16 -17.29
N ILE A 648 1.55 -8.22 -18.04
CA ILE A 648 1.08 -8.15 -19.42
C ILE A 648 -0.42 -7.85 -19.41
N ASN A 649 -0.82 -6.81 -20.13
CA ASN A 649 -2.20 -6.48 -20.39
C ASN A 649 -2.43 -6.38 -21.91
N PHE A 650 -3.50 -7.00 -22.41
CA PHE A 650 -3.88 -6.96 -23.82
C PHE A 650 -4.59 -5.66 -24.20
N ASP A 651 -5.19 -4.99 -23.22
CA ASP A 651 -6.04 -3.81 -23.43
C ASP A 651 -5.29 -2.47 -23.28
N ILE A 652 -4.04 -2.47 -22.79
CA ILE A 652 -3.20 -1.28 -22.85
C ILE A 652 -2.69 -1.08 -24.28
N ARG A 653 -2.70 0.15 -24.77
CA ARG A 653 -2.28 0.47 -26.13
C ARG A 653 -0.81 0.11 -26.36
N GLU A 654 -0.49 -0.36 -27.56
CA GLU A 654 0.91 -0.50 -28.00
C GLU A 654 1.68 0.82 -27.84
N GLN A 655 2.97 0.70 -27.55
CA GLN A 655 3.93 1.77 -27.26
C GLN A 655 3.62 2.59 -26.00
N VAL A 656 2.60 2.20 -25.22
CA VAL A 656 2.27 2.84 -23.94
C VAL A 656 2.45 1.84 -22.80
N VAL A 657 3.17 2.26 -21.76
CA VAL A 657 3.35 1.47 -20.53
C VAL A 657 2.83 2.24 -19.32
N PHE A 658 2.44 1.52 -18.27
CA PHE A 658 1.90 2.13 -17.06
C PHE A 658 2.60 1.68 -15.79
N LEU A 659 2.94 2.65 -14.92
CA LEU A 659 3.54 2.44 -13.59
C LEU A 659 2.80 3.30 -12.56
N PRO A 660 2.19 2.72 -11.51
CA PRO A 660 1.54 3.51 -10.46
C PRO A 660 2.56 4.22 -9.57
N MET A 661 2.25 5.44 -9.11
CA MET A 661 3.21 6.31 -8.42
C MET A 661 3.26 6.16 -6.89
N HIS A 662 2.52 5.21 -6.32
CA HIS A 662 2.26 5.15 -4.88
C HIS A 662 3.46 4.82 -4.01
N TRP A 663 4.46 4.13 -4.57
CA TRP A 663 5.60 3.64 -3.82
C TRP A 663 6.75 4.64 -3.89
N GLY A 664 7.26 5.03 -2.73
CA GLY A 664 8.55 5.68 -2.60
C GLY A 664 9.66 4.66 -2.37
N LYS A 665 10.64 4.97 -1.51
CA LYS A 665 11.70 4.04 -1.11
C LYS A 665 11.15 2.94 -0.20
N ILE A 666 11.38 1.70 -0.57
CA ILE A 666 11.11 0.52 0.25
C ILE A 666 12.44 -0.01 0.74
N LEU A 667 12.63 -0.11 2.07
CA LEU A 667 13.91 -0.48 2.68
C LEU A 667 15.11 0.36 2.14
N ASN A 668 14.88 1.66 1.93
CA ASN A 668 15.81 2.62 1.33
C ASN A 668 16.17 2.39 -0.15
N ASN A 669 15.50 1.48 -0.85
CA ASN A 669 15.65 1.25 -2.28
C ASN A 669 14.47 1.88 -3.05
N ASP A 670 14.74 2.61 -4.13
CA ASP A 670 13.76 3.33 -4.95
C ASP A 670 13.35 2.58 -6.23
N PHE A 671 13.55 1.26 -6.28
CA PHE A 671 13.25 0.40 -7.43
C PHE A 671 11.82 0.51 -7.98
N GLY A 672 10.86 0.99 -7.20
CA GLY A 672 9.46 1.15 -7.60
C GLY A 672 9.00 2.61 -7.69
N ARG A 673 9.89 3.59 -7.49
CA ARG A 673 9.51 5.00 -7.40
C ARG A 673 9.34 5.62 -8.78
N ALA A 674 8.12 5.60 -9.29
CA ALA A 674 7.77 6.05 -10.66
C ALA A 674 8.33 7.44 -11.02
N ASN A 675 8.30 8.37 -10.08
CA ASN A 675 8.74 9.76 -10.31
C ASN A 675 10.26 9.94 -10.41
N ASN A 676 11.05 8.87 -10.27
CA ASN A 676 12.45 8.85 -10.74
C ASN A 676 12.55 8.91 -12.27
N LEU A 677 11.49 8.50 -12.99
CA LEU A 677 11.48 8.44 -14.45
C LEU A 677 10.90 9.71 -15.09
N THR A 678 9.89 10.31 -14.45
CA THR A 678 9.06 11.38 -15.02
C THR A 678 9.85 12.67 -15.26
N ASN A 679 9.57 13.37 -16.36
CA ASN A 679 10.17 14.67 -16.64
C ASN A 679 9.54 15.79 -15.81
N ASP A 680 10.28 16.90 -15.68
CA ASP A 680 9.90 18.12 -14.97
C ASP A 680 9.49 19.26 -15.92
N ILE A 681 9.12 18.95 -17.17
CA ILE A 681 8.54 19.93 -18.10
C ILE A 681 7.12 20.27 -17.63
N VAL A 682 6.75 21.54 -17.75
CA VAL A 682 5.47 22.07 -17.26
C VAL A 682 4.70 22.79 -18.37
N ASP A 683 3.37 22.87 -18.22
CA ASP A 683 2.56 23.79 -19.00
C ASP A 683 3.02 25.24 -18.76
N PRO A 684 3.21 26.05 -19.82
CA PRO A 684 3.80 27.37 -19.68
C PRO A 684 2.91 28.36 -18.89
N VAL A 685 1.59 28.13 -18.87
CA VAL A 685 0.61 29.00 -18.23
C VAL A 685 0.25 28.49 -16.84
N SER A 686 -0.17 27.23 -16.72
CA SER A 686 -0.60 26.66 -15.43
C SER A 686 0.56 26.19 -14.56
N LYS A 687 1.75 26.02 -15.14
CA LYS A 687 2.95 25.46 -14.49
C LYS A 687 2.74 24.04 -13.95
N GLU A 688 1.78 23.31 -14.49
CA GLU A 688 1.51 21.92 -14.12
C GLU A 688 2.43 20.95 -14.90
N PRO A 689 3.06 19.96 -14.24
CA PRO A 689 4.04 19.07 -14.86
C PRO A 689 3.43 17.90 -15.66
N ASP A 690 4.23 17.40 -16.62
CA ASP A 690 3.86 16.37 -17.60
C ASP A 690 3.99 14.92 -17.10
N PHE A 691 3.25 14.56 -16.04
CA PHE A 691 3.32 13.21 -15.46
C PHE A 691 2.75 12.09 -16.35
N LYS A 692 1.93 12.44 -17.35
CA LYS A 692 1.21 11.46 -18.19
C LYS A 692 1.96 11.09 -19.45
N TYR A 693 3.09 11.75 -19.70
CA TYR A 693 3.91 11.51 -20.88
C TYR A 693 5.38 11.57 -20.50
N CYS A 694 6.06 10.43 -20.54
CA CYS A 694 7.50 10.35 -20.35
C CYS A 694 8.08 9.33 -21.33
N ALA A 695 9.06 9.73 -22.13
CA ALA A 695 9.74 8.81 -23.03
C ALA A 695 10.62 7.85 -22.21
N VAL A 696 10.42 6.55 -22.37
CA VAL A 696 11.13 5.51 -21.64
C VAL A 696 11.59 4.36 -22.55
N GLN A 697 12.58 3.65 -22.06
CA GLN A 697 12.97 2.35 -22.56
C GLN A 697 12.73 1.29 -21.50
N VAL A 698 12.28 0.12 -21.96
CA VAL A 698 12.02 -1.03 -21.10
C VAL A 698 12.88 -2.18 -21.61
N GLU A 699 13.67 -2.76 -20.70
CA GLU A 699 14.57 -3.88 -20.99
C GLU A 699 14.36 -4.98 -19.95
N LYS A 700 14.54 -6.24 -20.38
CA LYS A 700 14.61 -7.36 -19.44
C LYS A 700 15.83 -7.19 -18.55
N TYR A 701 15.63 -7.31 -17.24
CA TYR A 701 16.74 -7.37 -16.31
C TYR A 701 17.54 -8.66 -16.57
N VAL A 702 18.83 -8.49 -16.88
CA VAL A 702 19.77 -9.60 -17.05
C VAL A 702 20.86 -9.46 -16.00
N LYS A 703 20.88 -10.41 -15.07
CA LYS A 703 21.94 -10.53 -14.08
C LYS A 703 23.22 -11.11 -14.74
N PRO A 704 24.43 -10.66 -14.35
CA PRO A 704 25.68 -11.29 -14.77
C PRO A 704 25.82 -12.73 -14.25
N LYS A 705 26.46 -13.60 -15.03
CA LYS A 705 26.73 -15.00 -14.62
C LYS A 705 27.60 -15.01 -13.38
N GLN A 706 27.20 -15.79 -12.38
CA GLN A 706 27.90 -15.91 -11.10
C GLN A 706 28.08 -17.37 -10.69
N LYS A 707 29.13 -17.64 -9.92
CA LYS A 707 29.31 -18.88 -9.17
C LYS A 707 28.72 -18.72 -7.77
N VAL A 708 27.73 -19.54 -7.46
CA VAL A 708 27.03 -19.57 -6.18
C VAL A 708 27.42 -20.83 -5.43
N ILE A 709 28.00 -20.68 -4.24
CA ILE A 709 28.25 -21.79 -3.32
C ILE A 709 27.12 -21.84 -2.30
N ILE A 710 26.57 -23.02 -2.09
CA ILE A 710 25.53 -23.30 -1.10
C ILE A 710 26.10 -24.29 -0.09
N VAL A 711 26.09 -23.92 1.19
CA VAL A 711 26.61 -24.75 2.28
C VAL A 711 25.44 -25.30 3.08
N GLY A 712 25.24 -26.61 2.99
CA GLY A 712 24.09 -27.33 3.53
C GLY A 712 23.11 -27.76 2.44
N ALA A 713 22.35 -28.82 2.71
CA ALA A 713 21.42 -29.43 1.75
C ALA A 713 20.06 -29.80 2.38
N GLY A 714 19.63 -28.99 3.36
CA GLY A 714 18.31 -29.09 3.99
C GLY A 714 17.21 -28.36 3.20
N ALA A 715 16.06 -28.13 3.85
CA ALA A 715 14.88 -27.52 3.22
C ALA A 715 15.15 -26.13 2.60
N ALA A 716 15.89 -25.27 3.29
CA ALA A 716 16.25 -23.94 2.78
C ALA A 716 17.08 -24.02 1.49
N ALA A 717 18.11 -24.86 1.47
CA ALA A 717 18.98 -25.05 0.31
C ALA A 717 18.20 -25.63 -0.87
N TYR A 718 17.38 -26.66 -0.62
CA TYR A 718 16.51 -27.26 -1.63
C TYR A 718 15.59 -26.23 -2.27
N ARG A 719 14.84 -25.48 -1.45
CA ARG A 719 13.90 -24.48 -1.94
C ARG A 719 14.61 -23.36 -2.69
N PHE A 720 15.76 -22.89 -2.19
CA PHE A 720 16.57 -21.89 -2.86
C PHE A 720 16.95 -22.36 -4.27
N ILE A 721 17.46 -23.59 -4.40
CA ILE A 721 17.85 -24.15 -5.71
C ILE A 721 16.66 -24.23 -6.66
N GLN A 722 15.50 -24.69 -6.19
CA GLN A 722 14.29 -24.77 -7.01
C GLN A 722 13.89 -23.39 -7.54
N THR A 723 13.61 -22.45 -6.64
CA THR A 723 13.16 -21.10 -7.00
C THR A 723 14.19 -20.36 -7.84
N TYR A 724 15.48 -20.59 -7.58
CA TYR A 724 16.56 -20.01 -8.36
C TYR A 724 16.63 -20.59 -9.78
N ARG A 725 16.53 -21.92 -9.92
CA ARG A 725 16.61 -22.61 -11.23
C ARG A 725 15.38 -22.47 -12.10
N GLU A 726 14.23 -22.19 -11.53
CA GLU A 726 13.02 -21.80 -12.28
C GLU A 726 13.27 -20.58 -13.17
N LYS A 727 14.17 -19.67 -12.75
CA LYS A 727 14.40 -18.37 -13.40
C LYS A 727 15.82 -18.18 -13.95
N ASN A 728 16.83 -18.87 -13.40
CA ASN A 728 18.22 -18.79 -13.84
C ASN A 728 18.83 -20.18 -14.09
N THR A 729 19.13 -20.45 -15.36
CA THR A 729 19.71 -21.72 -15.81
C THR A 729 21.21 -21.63 -16.10
N VAL A 730 21.83 -20.44 -15.97
CA VAL A 730 23.18 -20.16 -16.47
C VAL A 730 24.26 -20.07 -15.38
N ASP A 731 23.89 -19.72 -14.15
CA ASP A 731 24.84 -19.61 -13.03
C ASP A 731 25.38 -20.99 -12.62
N GLU A 732 26.61 -21.01 -12.10
CA GLU A 732 27.24 -22.23 -11.60
C GLU A 732 26.89 -22.42 -10.12
N LEU A 733 26.18 -23.49 -9.78
CA LEU A 733 25.76 -23.79 -8.40
C LEU A 733 26.55 -24.98 -7.85
N HIS A 734 27.28 -24.76 -6.74
CA HIS A 734 27.95 -25.83 -6.00
C HIS A 734 27.26 -26.01 -4.65
N VAL A 735 26.83 -27.22 -4.34
CA VAL A 735 26.18 -27.54 -3.06
C VAL A 735 27.09 -28.46 -2.27
N PHE A 736 27.48 -28.03 -1.08
CA PHE A 736 28.30 -28.82 -0.16
C PHE A 736 27.42 -29.39 0.96
N SER A 737 27.42 -30.71 1.10
CA SER A 737 26.66 -31.42 2.13
C SER A 737 27.57 -32.32 2.94
N LYS A 738 27.50 -32.23 4.27
CA LYS A 738 28.17 -33.19 5.16
C LYS A 738 27.56 -34.59 5.09
N GLU A 739 26.26 -34.69 4.77
CA GLU A 739 25.54 -35.94 4.62
C GLU A 739 25.78 -36.55 3.23
N LYS A 740 25.93 -37.89 3.17
CA LYS A 740 26.09 -38.65 1.92
C LYS A 740 24.81 -38.68 1.07
N ASP A 741 23.65 -38.70 1.72
CA ASP A 741 22.33 -38.75 1.07
C ASP A 741 21.50 -37.49 1.39
N PRO A 742 21.80 -36.34 0.76
CA PRO A 742 21.12 -35.07 1.02
C PRO A 742 19.72 -34.96 0.41
N PHE A 743 19.01 -33.85 0.67
CA PHE A 743 17.72 -33.50 0.07
C PHE A 743 16.57 -34.49 0.37
N TYR A 744 16.25 -34.67 1.65
CA TYR A 744 15.12 -35.47 2.11
C TYR A 744 14.25 -34.70 3.12
N ASN A 745 13.02 -35.16 3.32
CA ASN A 745 12.13 -34.60 4.33
C ASN A 745 12.42 -35.19 5.71
N ARG A 746 13.27 -34.50 6.49
CA ARG A 746 13.62 -34.92 7.85
C ARG A 746 12.46 -34.95 8.85
N VAL A 747 11.34 -34.28 8.56
CA VAL A 747 10.13 -34.30 9.41
C VAL A 747 9.42 -35.66 9.33
N LEU A 748 9.80 -36.52 8.38
CA LEU A 748 9.26 -37.87 8.20
C LEU A 748 10.19 -38.98 8.72
N LEU A 749 11.26 -38.61 9.45
CA LEU A 749 12.16 -39.60 10.05
C LEU A 749 11.48 -40.52 11.08
N PRO A 750 10.52 -40.04 11.93
CA PRO A 750 9.76 -40.93 12.79
C PRO A 750 9.07 -42.09 12.06
N GLU A 751 8.37 -41.79 10.96
CA GLU A 751 7.67 -42.78 10.13
C GLU A 751 8.64 -43.69 9.36
N TYR A 752 9.87 -43.23 9.10
CA TYR A 752 10.94 -44.06 8.53
C TYR A 752 11.51 -45.08 9.54
N VAL A 753 11.64 -44.68 10.82
CA VAL A 753 12.06 -45.58 11.90
C VAL A 753 11.05 -46.71 12.09
N SER A 754 9.75 -46.42 12.00
CA SER A 754 8.68 -47.41 12.15
C SER A 754 8.44 -48.29 10.91
N ASN A 755 9.20 -48.08 9.81
CA ASN A 755 8.97 -48.71 8.50
C ASN A 755 7.64 -48.38 7.82
N GLU A 756 6.89 -47.38 8.30
CA GLU A 756 5.69 -46.89 7.62
C GLU A 756 6.05 -46.24 6.28
N LEU A 757 7.17 -45.52 6.25
CA LEU A 757 7.72 -44.93 5.04
C LEU A 757 9.08 -45.56 4.69
N SER A 758 9.27 -45.83 3.40
CA SER A 758 10.58 -46.20 2.86
C SER A 758 11.51 -45.00 2.79
N TRP A 759 12.84 -45.21 2.70
CA TRP A 759 13.79 -44.12 2.49
C TRP A 759 13.46 -43.33 1.21
N GLN A 760 13.07 -44.04 0.15
CA GLN A 760 12.69 -43.46 -1.14
C GLN A 760 11.47 -42.53 -1.03
N SER A 761 10.59 -42.75 -0.04
CA SER A 761 9.45 -41.87 0.25
C SER A 761 9.85 -40.55 0.90
N LEU A 762 11.03 -40.49 1.54
CA LEU A 762 11.57 -39.30 2.19
C LEU A 762 12.38 -38.43 1.23
N GLU A 763 12.94 -39.00 0.17
CA GLU A 763 13.76 -38.30 -0.82
C GLU A 763 12.94 -37.20 -1.54
N LYS A 764 13.41 -35.94 -1.48
CA LYS A 764 12.78 -34.80 -2.18
C LYS A 764 13.30 -34.61 -3.61
N LEU A 765 14.42 -35.26 -3.96
CA LEU A 765 14.98 -35.25 -5.31
C LEU A 765 15.24 -36.66 -5.78
N LYS A 766 14.56 -37.06 -6.84
CA LYS A 766 14.87 -38.32 -7.52
C LYS A 766 16.15 -38.14 -8.36
N LYS A 767 16.91 -39.22 -8.60
CA LYS A 767 18.21 -39.19 -9.32
C LYS A 767 18.17 -38.46 -10.68
N GLY A 768 17.03 -38.47 -11.39
CA GLY A 768 16.86 -37.75 -12.67
C GLY A 768 16.63 -36.24 -12.53
N GLU A 769 16.11 -35.77 -11.40
CA GLU A 769 15.78 -34.36 -11.16
C GLU A 769 17.02 -33.52 -10.83
N LEU A 770 18.00 -34.10 -10.13
CA LEU A 770 19.29 -33.48 -9.86
C LEU A 770 20.02 -33.05 -11.14
N LYS A 771 19.95 -33.88 -12.19
CA LYS A 771 20.52 -33.54 -13.50
C LYS A 771 19.81 -32.34 -14.14
N LYS A 772 18.47 -32.25 -14.01
CA LYS A 772 17.69 -31.12 -14.53
C LYS A 772 18.03 -29.79 -13.85
N LEU A 773 18.36 -29.83 -12.55
CA LEU A 773 18.73 -28.64 -11.78
C LEU A 773 20.13 -28.11 -12.11
N ASN A 774 20.96 -28.88 -12.84
CA ASN A 774 22.32 -28.50 -13.24
C ASN A 774 23.14 -27.91 -12.07
N ILE A 775 23.28 -28.70 -11.01
CA ILE A 775 24.07 -28.35 -9.82
C ILE A 775 25.27 -29.30 -9.68
N LYS A 776 26.38 -28.80 -9.14
CA LYS A 776 27.49 -29.63 -8.70
C LYS A 776 27.33 -29.96 -7.22
N LEU A 777 26.83 -31.16 -6.93
CA LEU A 777 26.63 -31.64 -5.57
C LEU A 777 27.89 -32.35 -5.06
N HIS A 778 28.47 -31.83 -3.97
CA HIS A 778 29.57 -32.42 -3.22
C HIS A 778 28.99 -33.10 -1.97
N ALA A 779 28.45 -34.31 -2.15
CA ALA A 779 27.85 -35.08 -1.07
C ALA A 779 28.91 -35.73 -0.17
N GLY A 780 28.68 -35.78 1.15
CA GLY A 780 29.66 -36.22 2.14
C GLY A 780 30.84 -35.26 2.36
N VAL A 781 30.89 -34.11 1.66
CA VAL A 781 31.95 -33.10 1.75
C VAL A 781 31.38 -31.82 2.36
N GLY A 782 31.69 -31.58 3.63
CA GLY A 782 31.34 -30.34 4.31
C GLY A 782 32.30 -29.19 4.01
N VAL A 783 31.89 -27.96 4.32
CA VAL A 783 32.80 -26.80 4.40
C VAL A 783 33.43 -26.73 5.79
N SER A 784 34.74 -26.54 5.84
CA SER A 784 35.54 -26.46 7.08
C SER A 784 35.88 -25.02 7.47
N LYS A 785 36.07 -24.13 6.49
CA LYS A 785 36.43 -22.72 6.71
C LYS A 785 35.81 -21.80 5.66
N ILE A 786 35.44 -20.57 6.05
CA ILE A 786 35.03 -19.50 5.14
C ILE A 786 36.03 -18.35 5.27
N ASN A 787 36.52 -17.85 4.15
CA ASN A 787 37.29 -16.60 4.07
C ASN A 787 36.44 -15.59 3.29
N ASP A 788 35.73 -14.72 4.02
CA ASP A 788 34.78 -13.76 3.47
C ASP A 788 35.46 -12.54 2.83
N ASP A 789 36.66 -12.18 3.27
CA ASP A 789 37.47 -11.12 2.66
C ASP A 789 37.92 -11.52 1.23
N LYS A 790 38.37 -12.77 1.05
CA LYS A 790 38.84 -13.29 -0.25
C LYS A 790 37.73 -13.94 -1.10
N LYS A 791 36.51 -14.06 -0.57
CA LYS A 791 35.38 -14.79 -1.17
C LYS A 791 35.71 -16.25 -1.51
N GLN A 792 36.24 -16.97 -0.53
CA GLN A 792 36.64 -18.38 -0.66
C GLN A 792 36.02 -19.25 0.43
N VAL A 793 35.76 -20.51 0.12
CA VAL A 793 35.47 -21.56 1.12
C VAL A 793 36.49 -22.68 0.99
N THR A 794 36.89 -23.27 2.11
CA THR A 794 37.72 -24.48 2.13
C THR A 794 36.85 -25.65 2.56
N ASP A 795 36.86 -26.75 1.80
CA ASP A 795 36.10 -27.94 2.12
C ASP A 795 36.82 -28.84 3.14
N ALA A 796 36.16 -29.93 3.55
CA ALA A 796 36.68 -30.87 4.54
C ALA A 796 37.94 -31.62 4.04
N ASN A 797 38.20 -31.63 2.73
CA ASN A 797 39.38 -32.24 2.13
C ASN A 797 40.54 -31.23 1.95
N GLY A 798 40.37 -29.99 2.41
CA GLY A 798 41.36 -28.92 2.30
C GLY A 798 41.36 -28.20 0.94
N VAL A 799 40.42 -28.50 0.03
CA VAL A 799 40.34 -27.85 -1.27
C VAL A 799 39.64 -26.50 -1.14
N THR A 800 40.20 -25.47 -1.78
CA THR A 800 39.66 -24.10 -1.74
C THR A 800 38.83 -23.79 -2.99
N HIS A 801 37.65 -23.22 -2.79
CA HIS A 801 36.69 -22.87 -3.85
C HIS A 801 36.33 -21.39 -3.77
N ASN A 802 36.53 -20.66 -4.87
CA ASN A 802 36.08 -19.27 -4.99
C ASN A 802 34.57 -19.20 -5.23
N TYR A 803 33.92 -18.14 -4.75
CA TYR A 803 32.51 -17.84 -5.01
C TYR A 803 32.28 -16.36 -5.34
N ASN A 804 31.19 -16.07 -6.06
CA ASN A 804 30.64 -14.71 -6.15
C ASN A 804 29.59 -14.47 -5.07
N LEU A 805 28.76 -15.49 -4.81
CA LEU A 805 27.74 -15.49 -3.75
C LEU A 805 27.85 -16.77 -2.91
N LEU A 806 27.65 -16.62 -1.60
CA LEU A 806 27.63 -17.73 -0.65
C LEU A 806 26.27 -17.79 0.05
N ILE A 807 25.61 -18.93 -0.03
CA ILE A 807 24.35 -19.22 0.67
C ILE A 807 24.66 -20.16 1.83
N MET A 808 24.56 -19.66 3.05
CA MET A 808 24.70 -20.45 4.26
C MET A 808 23.33 -21.02 4.66
N ALA A 809 23.19 -22.34 4.57
CA ALA A 809 21.97 -23.08 4.90
C ALA A 809 22.31 -24.35 5.71
N THR A 810 23.20 -24.21 6.70
CA THR A 810 23.83 -25.30 7.47
C THR A 810 22.89 -26.01 8.45
N GLY A 811 21.65 -25.53 8.58
CA GLY A 811 20.61 -26.13 9.42
C GLY A 811 20.95 -26.12 10.91
N SER A 812 20.40 -27.08 11.65
CA SER A 812 20.66 -27.28 13.08
C SER A 812 20.91 -28.74 13.39
N ARG A 813 21.59 -28.97 14.52
CA ARG A 813 21.84 -30.27 15.13
C ARG A 813 20.93 -30.50 16.35
N ALA A 814 20.74 -31.75 16.76
CA ALA A 814 20.05 -32.06 18.00
C ALA A 814 20.73 -31.39 19.20
N PHE A 815 19.94 -30.88 20.13
CA PHE A 815 20.47 -30.44 21.41
C PHE A 815 20.64 -31.65 22.33
N VAL A 816 21.88 -31.91 22.74
CA VAL A 816 22.23 -32.93 23.71
C VAL A 816 22.90 -32.24 24.90
N PRO A 817 22.46 -32.50 26.15
CA PRO A 817 23.15 -32.00 27.34
C PRO A 817 24.58 -32.52 27.40
N SER A 818 25.52 -31.75 27.94
CA SER A 818 26.96 -32.07 27.90
C SER A 818 27.33 -33.32 28.71
N ASP A 819 26.51 -33.66 29.70
CA ASP A 819 26.63 -34.79 30.62
C ASP A 819 26.03 -36.09 30.05
N VAL A 820 25.36 -36.04 28.89
CA VAL A 820 24.79 -37.23 28.25
C VAL A 820 25.82 -37.89 27.34
N PRO A 821 26.29 -39.12 27.64
CA PRO A 821 27.24 -39.84 26.81
C PRO A 821 26.53 -40.45 25.59
N ILE A 822 26.16 -39.62 24.62
CA ILE A 822 25.33 -39.99 23.47
C ILE A 822 25.96 -41.04 22.54
N ASN A 823 27.27 -41.25 22.65
CA ASN A 823 28.01 -42.24 21.85
C ASN A 823 27.93 -43.66 22.43
N LEU A 824 27.42 -43.85 23.65
CA LEU A 824 27.24 -45.19 24.22
C LEU A 824 26.02 -45.90 23.60
N PRO A 825 26.02 -47.25 23.52
CA PRO A 825 24.90 -48.03 22.97
C PRO A 825 23.55 -47.70 23.63
N GLY A 826 22.45 -47.83 22.88
CA GLY A 826 21.10 -47.60 23.41
C GLY A 826 20.69 -46.14 23.61
N ARG A 827 21.56 -45.15 23.33
CA ARG A 827 21.27 -43.71 23.49
C ARG A 827 21.27 -43.03 22.12
N PHE A 828 20.19 -42.34 21.77
CA PHE A 828 19.98 -41.80 20.42
C PHE A 828 19.47 -40.36 20.45
N THR A 829 19.67 -39.68 19.32
CA THR A 829 18.94 -38.46 18.95
C THR A 829 18.04 -38.75 17.75
N MET A 830 17.33 -37.74 17.25
CA MET A 830 16.56 -37.86 16.01
C MET A 830 16.64 -36.55 15.23
N ARG A 831 17.63 -36.41 14.35
CA ARG A 831 17.78 -35.18 13.53
C ARG A 831 18.18 -35.44 12.09
N GLU A 832 19.11 -36.37 11.89
CA GLU A 832 19.63 -36.75 10.58
C GLU A 832 19.33 -38.23 10.31
N ARG A 833 19.41 -38.64 9.03
CA ARG A 833 19.19 -40.04 8.65
C ARG A 833 20.03 -41.01 9.48
N GLY A 834 21.29 -40.67 9.72
CA GLY A 834 22.20 -41.50 10.51
C GLY A 834 21.71 -41.76 11.94
N ASP A 835 20.93 -40.85 12.52
CA ASP A 835 20.31 -41.06 13.83
C ASP A 835 19.18 -42.09 13.76
N ALA A 836 18.32 -41.96 12.74
CA ALA A 836 17.20 -42.87 12.49
C ALA A 836 17.69 -44.29 12.16
N ASP A 837 18.70 -44.41 11.29
CA ASP A 837 19.31 -45.68 10.91
C ASP A 837 19.91 -46.39 12.12
N LYS A 838 20.62 -45.67 13.00
CA LYS A 838 21.19 -46.22 14.24
C LYS A 838 20.11 -46.72 15.20
N LEU A 839 19.05 -45.94 15.44
CA LEU A 839 17.96 -46.34 16.32
C LEU A 839 17.25 -47.59 15.77
N LYS A 840 16.88 -47.55 14.49
CA LYS A 840 16.18 -48.64 13.80
C LYS A 840 17.00 -49.94 13.82
N LYS A 841 18.29 -49.85 13.47
CA LYS A 841 19.21 -50.97 13.50
C LYS A 841 19.33 -51.53 14.92
N TYR A 842 19.52 -50.67 15.92
CA TYR A 842 19.67 -51.10 17.30
C TYR A 842 18.41 -51.79 17.85
N LEU A 843 17.21 -51.26 17.56
CA LEU A 843 15.96 -51.89 17.94
C LEU A 843 15.78 -53.27 17.29
N TYR A 844 16.19 -53.41 16.03
CA TYR A 844 16.21 -54.70 15.34
C TYR A 844 17.21 -55.69 15.96
N GLU A 845 18.42 -55.22 16.29
CA GLU A 845 19.49 -56.03 16.90
C GLU A 845 19.15 -56.55 18.31
N THR A 846 18.13 -55.97 18.98
CA THR A 846 17.63 -56.51 20.26
C THR A 846 17.07 -57.93 20.14
N GLY A 847 16.60 -58.33 18.95
CA GLY A 847 15.94 -59.62 18.73
C GLY A 847 14.58 -59.79 19.42
N LEU A 848 14.07 -58.74 20.09
CA LEU A 848 12.79 -58.77 20.80
C LEU A 848 11.63 -58.45 19.86
N PRO A 849 10.45 -59.09 20.00
CA PRO A 849 9.25 -58.65 19.31
C PRO A 849 8.86 -57.23 19.76
N ASN A 850 8.24 -56.44 18.89
CA ASN A 850 8.00 -55.01 19.15
C ASN A 850 7.27 -54.75 20.47
N ASN A 851 6.29 -55.58 20.84
CA ASN A 851 5.53 -55.48 22.10
C ASN A 851 6.35 -55.78 23.37
N ALA A 852 7.53 -56.40 23.24
CA ALA A 852 8.48 -56.59 24.32
C ALA A 852 9.58 -55.50 24.36
N GLN A 853 9.64 -54.63 23.35
CA GLN A 853 10.58 -53.50 23.33
C GLN A 853 10.00 -52.31 24.11
N HIS A 854 10.87 -51.57 24.79
CA HIS A 854 10.52 -50.33 25.49
C HIS A 854 11.50 -49.22 25.11
N VAL A 855 10.97 -48.09 24.64
CA VAL A 855 11.76 -46.89 24.30
C VAL A 855 11.36 -45.73 25.20
N VAL A 856 12.35 -45.13 25.86
CA VAL A 856 12.19 -43.91 26.63
C VAL A 856 12.49 -42.70 25.74
N ILE A 857 11.58 -41.73 25.66
CA ILE A 857 11.75 -40.50 24.90
C ILE A 857 11.88 -39.34 25.89
N VAL A 858 13.00 -38.62 25.83
CA VAL A 858 13.23 -37.43 26.66
C VAL A 858 12.77 -36.21 25.87
N GLY A 859 11.70 -35.56 26.34
CA GLY A 859 11.07 -34.39 25.74
C GLY A 859 9.71 -34.70 25.12
N GLY A 860 8.64 -34.16 25.73
CA GLY A 860 7.25 -34.20 25.27
C GLY A 860 6.89 -33.06 24.30
N GLY A 861 7.83 -32.70 23.41
CA GLY A 861 7.61 -31.75 22.32
C GLY A 861 7.15 -32.44 21.03
N LEU A 862 6.98 -31.68 19.94
CA LEU A 862 6.45 -32.19 18.67
C LEU A 862 7.16 -33.46 18.17
N LEU A 863 8.50 -33.40 18.02
CA LEU A 863 9.30 -34.53 17.53
C LEU A 863 9.21 -35.76 18.46
N GLY A 864 9.24 -35.55 19.78
CA GLY A 864 9.17 -36.64 20.74
C GLY A 864 7.82 -37.34 20.71
N LEU A 865 6.74 -36.57 20.59
CA LEU A 865 5.38 -37.09 20.44
C LEU A 865 5.19 -37.81 19.10
N GLU A 866 5.65 -37.25 17.99
CA GLU A 866 5.55 -37.90 16.67
C GLU A 866 6.35 -39.21 16.61
N LEU A 867 7.54 -39.25 17.23
CA LEU A 867 8.31 -40.49 17.38
C LEU A 867 7.60 -41.51 18.27
N ALA A 868 7.01 -41.07 19.38
CA ALA A 868 6.21 -41.93 20.25
C ALA A 868 5.04 -42.56 19.48
N ALA A 869 4.30 -41.76 18.72
CA ALA A 869 3.18 -42.23 17.90
C ALA A 869 3.62 -43.23 16.82
N ALA A 870 4.70 -42.92 16.08
CA ALA A 870 5.22 -43.78 15.03
C ALA A 870 5.68 -45.15 15.57
N LEU A 871 6.36 -45.17 16.73
CA LEU A 871 6.79 -46.41 17.38
C LEU A 871 5.63 -47.17 18.04
N LYS A 872 4.64 -46.47 18.62
CA LYS A 872 3.46 -47.12 19.21
C LYS A 872 2.62 -47.82 18.14
N LYS A 873 2.56 -47.29 16.92
CA LYS A 873 1.87 -47.91 15.76
C LYS A 873 2.40 -49.30 15.41
N ILE A 874 3.67 -49.57 15.69
CA ILE A 874 4.28 -50.91 15.53
C ILE A 874 4.32 -51.71 16.84
N ASN A 875 3.53 -51.31 17.85
CA ASN A 875 3.38 -51.93 19.17
C ASN A 875 4.59 -51.83 20.11
N VAL A 876 5.47 -50.83 19.98
CA VAL A 876 6.56 -50.62 20.95
C VAL A 876 6.02 -49.94 22.22
N ASN A 877 6.46 -50.37 23.41
CA ASN A 877 6.13 -49.68 24.66
C ASN A 877 6.88 -48.35 24.75
N ILE A 878 6.21 -47.28 25.17
CA ILE A 878 6.80 -45.93 25.21
C ILE A 878 6.63 -45.31 26.59
N SER A 879 7.69 -44.65 27.05
CA SER A 879 7.66 -43.72 28.18
C SER A 879 8.23 -42.37 27.75
N ILE A 880 7.48 -41.28 27.97
CA ILE A 880 7.95 -39.91 27.72
C ILE A 880 8.33 -39.26 29.04
N ILE A 881 9.57 -38.79 29.12
CA ILE A 881 10.07 -37.98 30.25
C ILE A 881 10.02 -36.53 29.85
N GLN A 882 9.18 -35.75 30.53
CA GLN A 882 8.97 -34.34 30.26
C GLN A 882 9.33 -33.54 31.50
N ARG A 883 10.31 -32.63 31.33
CA ARG A 883 10.78 -31.78 32.42
C ARG A 883 9.71 -30.79 32.91
N ALA A 884 8.87 -30.30 32.00
CA ALA A 884 7.80 -29.38 32.34
C ALA A 884 6.58 -30.13 32.92
N PRO A 885 5.65 -29.44 33.61
CA PRO A 885 4.42 -30.05 34.13
C PRO A 885 3.40 -30.43 33.04
N ARG A 886 3.73 -30.23 31.75
CA ARG A 886 2.80 -30.36 30.63
C ARG A 886 3.53 -30.63 29.31
N LEU A 887 2.82 -31.22 28.34
CA LEU A 887 3.32 -31.48 26.98
C LEU A 887 3.33 -30.19 26.13
N MET A 888 4.23 -30.11 25.16
CA MET A 888 4.30 -29.00 24.19
C MET A 888 4.18 -27.61 24.85
N GLU A 889 4.88 -27.38 25.95
CA GLU A 889 4.67 -26.26 26.87
C GLU A 889 4.92 -24.87 26.26
N ARG A 890 5.56 -24.83 25.09
CA ARG A 890 5.80 -23.62 24.29
C ARG A 890 4.77 -23.42 23.17
N GLN A 891 4.10 -24.48 22.74
CA GLN A 891 3.21 -24.50 21.58
C GLN A 891 1.74 -24.60 21.96
N LEU A 892 1.42 -24.98 23.19
CA LEU A 892 0.04 -25.11 23.68
C LEU A 892 -0.14 -24.34 24.98
N ASP A 893 -1.38 -23.97 25.26
CA ASP A 893 -1.78 -23.48 26.56
C ASP A 893 -2.12 -24.63 27.52
N ASN A 894 -2.53 -24.30 28.75
CA ASN A 894 -2.80 -25.31 29.78
C ASN A 894 -3.94 -26.27 29.39
N VAL A 895 -4.99 -25.77 28.74
CA VAL A 895 -6.18 -26.56 28.43
C VAL A 895 -5.88 -27.54 27.31
N ALA A 896 -5.35 -27.07 26.19
CA ALA A 896 -5.01 -27.92 25.05
C ALA A 896 -3.94 -28.95 25.41
N SER A 897 -2.93 -28.55 26.21
CA SER A 897 -1.88 -29.46 26.67
C SER A 897 -2.42 -30.57 27.59
N ARG A 898 -3.38 -30.26 28.47
CA ARG A 898 -4.05 -31.27 29.32
C ARG A 898 -4.87 -32.25 28.50
N LEU A 899 -5.65 -31.77 27.53
CA LEU A 899 -6.44 -32.63 26.64
C LEU A 899 -5.54 -33.54 25.80
N LEU A 900 -4.41 -33.01 25.31
CA LEU A 900 -3.39 -33.80 24.63
C LEU A 900 -2.80 -34.88 25.54
N ALA A 901 -2.47 -34.55 26.79
CA ALA A 901 -1.92 -35.53 27.73
C ALA A 901 -2.90 -36.68 28.02
N GLN A 902 -4.21 -36.39 28.11
CA GLN A 902 -5.25 -37.41 28.24
C GLN A 902 -5.29 -38.33 27.01
N ASP A 903 -5.27 -37.75 25.80
CA ASP A 903 -5.24 -38.52 24.55
C ASP A 903 -3.99 -39.42 24.44
N VAL A 904 -2.83 -38.91 24.86
CA VAL A 904 -1.57 -39.67 24.87
C VAL A 904 -1.61 -40.83 25.87
N LEU A 905 -2.18 -40.62 27.07
CA LEU A 905 -2.32 -41.68 28.07
C LEU A 905 -3.28 -42.79 27.61
N GLU A 906 -4.39 -42.43 26.95
CA GLU A 906 -5.35 -43.41 26.39
C GLU A 906 -4.76 -44.26 25.27
N ARG A 907 -3.69 -43.79 24.64
CA ARG A 907 -2.90 -44.55 23.65
C ARG A 907 -1.84 -45.45 24.29
N ASP A 908 -1.90 -45.65 25.61
CA ASP A 908 -0.98 -46.51 26.36
C ASP A 908 0.48 -46.06 26.20
N ILE A 909 0.71 -44.75 26.30
CA ILE A 909 2.03 -44.11 26.36
C ILE A 909 2.20 -43.53 27.77
N ASN A 910 3.23 -43.99 28.48
CA ASN A 910 3.48 -43.54 29.85
C ASN A 910 4.05 -42.12 29.86
N LEU A 911 3.50 -41.23 30.69
CA LEU A 911 3.96 -39.85 30.83
C LEU A 911 4.56 -39.59 32.22
N TYR A 912 5.75 -38.99 32.24
CA TYR A 912 6.45 -38.58 33.45
C TYR A 912 6.74 -37.08 33.40
N PHE A 913 5.85 -36.28 33.96
CA PHE A 913 6.00 -34.83 34.09
C PHE A 913 6.89 -34.42 35.26
N ASP A 914 7.36 -33.18 35.25
CA ASP A 914 8.23 -32.59 36.28
C ASP A 914 9.44 -33.47 36.61
N ASN A 915 9.96 -34.16 35.60
CA ASN A 915 10.98 -35.17 35.77
C ASN A 915 12.09 -35.03 34.73
N GLU A 916 13.29 -35.39 35.14
CA GLU A 916 14.47 -35.36 34.30
C GLU A 916 15.24 -36.66 34.44
N VAL A 917 15.92 -37.06 33.37
CA VAL A 917 16.88 -38.16 33.42
C VAL A 917 18.08 -37.71 34.24
N SER A 918 18.43 -38.47 35.27
CA SER A 918 19.61 -38.25 36.10
C SER A 918 20.81 -39.00 35.56
N THR A 919 20.67 -40.31 35.34
CA THR A 919 21.76 -41.18 34.86
C THR A 919 21.20 -42.34 34.05
N VAL A 920 21.96 -42.83 33.07
CA VAL A 920 21.60 -44.00 32.26
C VAL A 920 22.68 -45.07 32.40
N PHE A 921 22.35 -46.21 33.00
CA PHE A 921 23.25 -47.34 33.21
C PHE A 921 22.97 -48.48 32.23
N ASP A 922 24.01 -49.22 31.87
CA ASP A 922 23.86 -50.47 31.13
C ASP A 922 23.57 -51.60 32.13
N GLU A 923 22.59 -52.46 31.81
CA GLU A 923 22.28 -53.62 32.66
C GLU A 923 23.34 -54.71 32.45
N LYS A 924 24.02 -55.14 33.53
CA LYS A 924 25.13 -56.10 33.44
C LYS A 924 24.72 -57.51 32.98
N THR A 925 23.44 -57.85 33.10
CA THR A 925 22.93 -59.23 32.92
C THR A 925 22.13 -59.43 31.62
N THR A 926 21.64 -58.36 30.99
CA THR A 926 20.78 -58.44 29.79
C THR A 926 21.36 -57.55 28.70
N SER A 927 21.75 -58.16 27.57
CA SER A 927 22.21 -57.40 26.39
C SER A 927 21.09 -56.49 25.87
N HIS A 928 21.45 -55.28 25.40
CA HIS A 928 20.51 -54.27 24.88
C HIS A 928 19.43 -53.84 25.88
N SER A 929 19.73 -53.86 27.18
CA SER A 929 18.90 -53.27 28.23
C SER A 929 19.64 -52.18 29.01
N ILE A 930 18.96 -51.06 29.22
CA ILE A 930 19.46 -49.91 29.95
C ILE A 930 18.48 -49.52 31.07
N LEU A 931 19.03 -49.02 32.17
CA LEU A 931 18.29 -48.48 33.30
C LEU A 931 18.37 -46.95 33.28
N VAL A 932 17.22 -46.31 33.07
CA VAL A 932 17.07 -44.86 33.08
C VAL A 932 16.61 -44.42 34.47
N ASN A 933 17.51 -43.83 35.25
CA ASN A 933 17.17 -43.27 36.56
C ASN A 933 16.69 -41.84 36.39
N LEU A 934 15.52 -41.55 36.95
CA LEU A 934 14.95 -40.21 37.00
C LEU A 934 15.35 -39.51 38.30
N LYS A 935 15.39 -38.17 38.29
CA LYS A 935 15.73 -37.37 39.49
C LYS A 935 14.77 -37.57 40.67
N THR A 936 13.55 -38.02 40.38
CA THR A 936 12.53 -38.40 41.38
C THR A 936 12.82 -39.74 42.09
N GLY A 937 13.89 -40.46 41.70
CA GLY A 937 14.24 -41.77 42.26
C GLY A 937 13.61 -42.96 41.55
N LYS A 938 12.71 -42.74 40.57
CA LYS A 938 12.14 -43.82 39.75
C LYS A 938 13.16 -44.32 38.73
N THR A 939 13.29 -45.64 38.61
CA THR A 939 14.10 -46.30 37.56
C THR A 939 13.19 -46.91 36.52
N ILE A 940 13.48 -46.65 35.24
CA ILE A 940 12.77 -47.23 34.10
C ILE A 940 13.72 -48.16 33.35
N LYS A 941 13.38 -49.44 33.27
CA LYS A 941 14.08 -50.41 32.42
C LYS A 941 13.57 -50.30 30.99
N CYS A 942 14.47 -50.05 30.04
CA CYS A 942 14.13 -49.94 28.62
C CYS A 942 15.26 -50.48 27.72
N ASN A 943 15.03 -50.49 26.41
CA ASN A 943 16.02 -50.93 25.42
C ASN A 943 16.78 -49.74 24.83
N ALA A 944 16.06 -48.64 24.57
CA ALA A 944 16.63 -47.43 23.99
C ALA A 944 16.10 -46.17 24.70
N ILE A 945 16.92 -45.12 24.67
CA ILE A 945 16.55 -43.77 25.08
C ILE A 945 16.81 -42.79 23.94
N VAL A 946 15.82 -41.94 23.61
CA VAL A 946 15.91 -40.94 22.54
C VAL A 946 15.77 -39.54 23.11
N TYR A 947 16.78 -38.68 22.90
CA TYR A 947 16.76 -37.28 23.33
C TYR A 947 16.14 -36.38 22.24
N ALA A 948 14.92 -35.91 22.49
CA ALA A 948 14.13 -35.04 21.60
C ALA A 948 13.84 -33.66 22.25
N ILE A 949 14.86 -33.08 22.89
CA ILE A 949 14.73 -31.87 23.74
C ILE A 949 15.03 -30.53 23.02
N GLY A 950 14.99 -30.52 21.69
CA GLY A 950 15.20 -29.33 20.85
C GLY A 950 16.47 -29.39 19.99
N THR A 951 16.79 -28.27 19.32
CA THR A 951 17.89 -28.18 18.36
C THR A 951 18.79 -26.96 18.61
N ARG A 952 19.99 -26.96 18.04
CA ARG A 952 20.94 -25.84 18.05
C ARG A 952 21.37 -25.47 16.63
N PRO A 953 21.19 -24.22 16.18
CA PRO A 953 21.65 -23.76 14.87
C PRO A 953 23.16 -23.97 14.65
N ASN A 954 23.55 -24.44 13.46
CA ASN A 954 24.94 -24.70 13.09
C ASN A 954 25.63 -23.43 12.56
N ILE A 955 26.02 -22.51 13.45
CA ILE A 955 26.60 -21.21 13.11
C ILE A 955 28.12 -21.11 13.31
N GLU A 956 28.80 -22.22 13.57
CA GLU A 956 30.23 -22.26 13.88
C GLU A 956 31.08 -21.68 12.73
N LEU A 957 30.72 -21.99 11.48
CA LEU A 957 31.38 -21.42 10.30
C LEU A 957 31.22 -19.90 10.21
N ALA A 958 30.06 -19.36 10.61
CA ALA A 958 29.82 -17.92 10.61
C ALA A 958 30.56 -17.20 11.74
N LYS A 959 30.75 -17.86 12.89
CA LYS A 959 31.52 -17.29 14.02
C LYS A 959 33.01 -17.15 13.73
N GLN A 960 33.52 -17.87 12.75
CA GLN A 960 34.92 -17.78 12.30
C GLN A 960 35.18 -16.64 11.30
N THR A 961 34.12 -15.94 10.86
CA THR A 961 34.21 -14.82 9.91
C THR A 961 33.87 -13.50 10.60
N LYS A 962 33.89 -12.38 9.85
CA LYS A 962 33.48 -11.05 10.35
C LYS A 962 31.95 -10.84 10.35
N LEU A 963 31.17 -11.90 10.16
CA LEU A 963 29.71 -11.81 10.12
C LEU A 963 29.14 -11.49 11.50
N LYS A 964 28.12 -10.62 11.54
CA LYS A 964 27.37 -10.37 12.77
C LYS A 964 26.58 -11.62 13.16
N THR A 965 26.86 -12.17 14.33
CA THR A 965 26.18 -13.36 14.87
C THR A 965 25.72 -13.13 16.31
N ARG A 966 24.64 -13.82 16.71
CA ARG A 966 24.18 -13.94 18.11
C ARG A 966 23.72 -15.38 18.37
N ARG A 967 22.40 -15.64 18.39
CA ARG A 967 21.83 -16.99 18.45
C ARG A 967 21.80 -17.62 17.05
N GLY A 968 21.69 -16.79 16.01
CA GLY A 968 21.94 -17.13 14.62
C GLY A 968 22.88 -16.14 13.91
N VAL A 969 22.93 -16.22 12.59
CA VAL A 969 23.56 -15.24 11.71
C VAL A 969 22.57 -14.11 11.44
N VAL A 970 22.93 -12.88 11.77
CA VAL A 970 22.02 -11.74 11.64
C VAL A 970 21.83 -11.39 10.17
N VAL A 971 20.56 -11.31 9.73
CA VAL A 971 20.18 -10.96 8.35
C VAL A 971 19.22 -9.79 8.26
N ASN A 972 19.24 -9.07 7.13
CA ASN A 972 18.24 -8.07 6.77
C ASN A 972 17.00 -8.71 6.11
N SER A 973 16.01 -7.93 5.69
CA SER A 973 14.78 -8.45 5.05
C SER A 973 14.98 -9.14 3.69
N TYR A 974 16.16 -9.04 3.08
CA TYR A 974 16.54 -9.75 1.85
C TYR A 974 17.34 -11.03 2.15
N MET A 975 17.44 -11.43 3.42
CA MET A 975 18.27 -12.52 3.92
C MET A 975 19.78 -12.31 3.74
N GLN A 976 20.21 -11.07 3.45
CA GLN A 976 21.63 -10.71 3.37
C GLN A 976 22.21 -10.53 4.77
N THR A 977 23.42 -11.03 4.96
CA THR A 977 24.20 -10.84 6.20
C THR A 977 24.90 -9.48 6.22
N SER A 978 25.75 -9.22 7.21
CA SER A 978 26.62 -8.03 7.22
C SER A 978 27.64 -7.97 6.08
N ASN A 979 27.87 -9.09 5.36
CA ASN A 979 28.59 -9.11 4.10
C ASN A 979 27.59 -9.25 2.92
N PRO A 980 27.51 -8.28 1.99
CA PRO A 980 26.54 -8.31 0.89
C PRO A 980 26.64 -9.51 -0.06
N SER A 981 27.78 -10.21 -0.07
CA SER A 981 28.01 -11.42 -0.89
C SER A 981 27.60 -12.73 -0.17
N ILE A 982 27.15 -12.66 1.08
CA ILE A 982 26.78 -13.82 1.90
C ILE A 982 25.34 -13.68 2.40
N PHE A 983 24.56 -14.74 2.18
CA PHE A 983 23.18 -14.88 2.65
C PHE A 983 23.11 -16.02 3.67
N ALA A 984 22.24 -15.90 4.66
CA ALA A 984 21.97 -16.97 5.62
C ALA A 984 20.48 -17.31 5.61
N LEU A 985 20.16 -18.60 5.54
CA LEU A 985 18.79 -19.10 5.34
C LEU A 985 18.49 -20.26 6.30
N GLY A 986 17.20 -20.46 6.56
CA GLY A 986 16.68 -21.50 7.42
C GLY A 986 16.96 -21.23 8.90
N GLU A 987 17.18 -22.30 9.66
CA GLU A 987 17.27 -22.24 11.12
C GLU A 987 18.46 -21.43 11.65
N ILE A 988 19.44 -21.10 10.80
CA ILE A 988 20.57 -20.25 11.18
C ILE A 988 20.31 -18.76 10.98
N ALA A 989 19.28 -18.37 10.23
CA ALA A 989 19.00 -16.97 9.93
C ALA A 989 18.28 -16.31 11.13
N GLU A 990 18.95 -15.35 11.76
CA GLU A 990 18.38 -14.50 12.79
C GLU A 990 17.86 -13.21 12.15
N PHE A 991 16.53 -13.07 12.08
CA PHE A 991 15.84 -11.90 11.55
C PHE A 991 15.04 -11.23 12.67
N ASN A 992 15.20 -9.92 12.85
CA ASN A 992 14.54 -9.14 13.92
C ASN A 992 14.61 -9.84 15.31
N ASN A 993 15.82 -10.26 15.70
CA ASN A 993 16.11 -10.96 16.97
C ASN A 993 15.43 -12.33 17.14
N SER A 994 14.84 -12.88 16.08
CA SER A 994 14.08 -14.13 16.09
C SER A 994 14.70 -15.19 15.17
N LEU A 995 14.60 -16.45 15.58
CA LEU A 995 14.95 -17.62 14.79
C LEU A 995 13.67 -18.39 14.46
N PHE A 996 13.54 -18.82 13.20
CA PHE A 996 12.35 -19.52 12.73
C PHE A 996 12.69 -20.98 12.43
N GLY A 997 12.40 -21.85 13.41
CA GLY A 997 12.76 -23.28 13.39
C GLY A 997 11.80 -24.19 12.60
N ILE A 998 11.18 -23.69 11.52
CA ILE A 998 10.15 -24.43 10.77
C ILE A 998 10.45 -24.45 9.26
N THR A 999 10.04 -25.53 8.59
CA THR A 999 10.28 -25.74 7.16
C THR A 999 9.70 -24.62 6.29
N SER A 1000 8.49 -24.15 6.59
CA SER A 1000 7.85 -23.06 5.84
C SER A 1000 8.64 -21.75 5.92
N ALA A 1001 9.27 -21.44 7.06
CA ALA A 1001 10.11 -20.26 7.20
C ALA A 1001 11.39 -20.40 6.37
N ALA A 1002 12.02 -21.56 6.41
CA ALA A 1002 13.18 -21.86 5.57
C ALA A 1002 12.87 -21.71 4.07
N GLU A 1003 11.67 -22.13 3.65
CA GLU A 1003 11.20 -22.00 2.27
C GLU A 1003 10.93 -20.54 1.88
N GLN A 1004 10.23 -19.78 2.73
CA GLN A 1004 9.97 -18.35 2.52
C GLN A 1004 11.27 -17.53 2.42
N GLN A 1005 12.21 -17.76 3.34
CA GLN A 1005 13.51 -17.09 3.34
C GLN A 1005 14.31 -17.42 2.07
N ALA A 1006 14.28 -18.69 1.65
CA ALA A 1006 14.94 -19.13 0.42
C ALA A 1006 14.35 -18.49 -0.83
N ASP A 1007 13.02 -18.40 -0.93
CA ASP A 1007 12.33 -17.74 -2.03
C ASP A 1007 12.70 -16.25 -2.11
N ILE A 1008 12.79 -15.59 -0.97
CA ILE A 1008 13.13 -14.17 -0.88
C ILE A 1008 14.56 -13.92 -1.32
N ALA A 1009 15.51 -14.69 -0.79
CA ALA A 1009 16.90 -14.59 -1.19
C ALA A 1009 17.09 -14.86 -2.68
N ALA A 1010 16.46 -15.93 -3.20
CA ALA A 1010 16.55 -16.29 -4.62
C ALA A 1010 15.99 -15.18 -5.51
N ASN A 1011 14.77 -14.70 -5.23
CA ASN A 1011 14.13 -13.64 -6.01
C ASN A 1011 14.92 -12.33 -5.95
N TYR A 1012 15.41 -11.92 -4.77
CA TYR A 1012 16.24 -10.73 -4.61
C TYR A 1012 17.54 -10.81 -5.43
N ILE A 1013 18.26 -11.95 -5.38
CA ILE A 1013 19.48 -12.17 -6.18
C ILE A 1013 19.18 -12.11 -7.69
N LEU A 1014 17.97 -12.52 -8.09
CA LEU A 1014 17.48 -12.46 -9.47
C LEU A 1014 16.95 -11.07 -9.88
N GLY A 1015 17.07 -10.06 -9.00
CA GLY A 1015 16.71 -8.67 -9.28
C GLY A 1015 15.30 -8.27 -8.82
N ASP A 1016 14.54 -9.15 -8.17
CA ASP A 1016 13.24 -8.80 -7.62
C ASP A 1016 13.38 -8.11 -6.25
N TYR A 1017 13.64 -6.81 -6.25
CA TYR A 1017 13.79 -6.02 -5.03
C TYR A 1017 12.48 -5.84 -4.23
N SER A 1018 11.33 -6.26 -4.81
CA SER A 1018 10.05 -6.30 -4.11
C SER A 1018 9.91 -7.52 -3.19
N SER A 1019 10.78 -8.52 -3.33
CA SER A 1019 10.75 -9.72 -2.48
C SER A 1019 11.37 -9.41 -1.11
N ILE A 1020 10.52 -9.27 -0.09
CA ILE A 1020 10.89 -8.78 1.24
C ILE A 1020 10.37 -9.74 2.31
N TYR A 1021 11.24 -10.11 3.25
CA TYR A 1021 10.88 -10.92 4.41
C TYR A 1021 10.44 -10.05 5.58
N ASN A 1022 9.27 -10.37 6.13
CA ASN A 1022 8.69 -9.70 7.29
C ASN A 1022 8.72 -10.59 8.56
N GLY A 1023 9.35 -11.75 8.50
CA GLY A 1023 9.23 -12.80 9.52
C GLY A 1023 8.21 -13.86 9.11
N SER A 1024 8.32 -15.06 9.68
CA SER A 1024 7.39 -16.16 9.45
C SER A 1024 6.51 -16.38 10.67
N VAL A 1025 5.25 -16.76 10.46
CA VAL A 1025 4.38 -17.16 11.55
C VAL A 1025 4.77 -18.57 12.01
N LEU A 1026 5.06 -18.70 13.30
CA LEU A 1026 5.30 -20.01 13.91
C LEU A 1026 4.00 -20.79 13.96
N MET A 1027 4.04 -22.02 13.48
CA MET A 1027 2.89 -22.93 13.49
C MET A 1027 3.35 -24.35 13.73
N ASN A 1028 2.53 -25.13 14.41
CA ASN A 1028 2.78 -26.52 14.72
C ASN A 1028 1.51 -27.31 14.44
N ILE A 1029 1.66 -28.42 13.72
CA ILE A 1029 0.60 -29.39 13.47
C ILE A 1029 1.13 -30.70 14.05
N LEU A 1030 0.41 -31.26 15.02
CA LEU A 1030 0.79 -32.55 15.60
C LEU A 1030 0.23 -33.67 14.73
N LYS A 1031 1.10 -34.58 14.28
CA LYS A 1031 0.68 -35.79 13.56
C LYS A 1031 0.36 -36.92 14.53
N PHE A 1032 -0.86 -36.93 15.04
CA PHE A 1032 -1.41 -38.07 15.76
C PHE A 1032 -2.62 -38.61 14.99
N GLU A 1033 -2.68 -39.93 14.80
CA GLU A 1033 -3.80 -40.55 14.10
C GLU A 1033 -5.11 -40.27 14.86
N ASN A 1034 -6.14 -39.78 14.16
CA ASN A 1034 -7.44 -39.41 14.73
C ASN A 1034 -7.38 -38.31 15.82
N LEU A 1035 -6.31 -37.51 15.87
CA LEU A 1035 -6.25 -36.30 16.70
C LEU A 1035 -5.88 -35.09 15.85
N ASP A 1036 -6.86 -34.23 15.62
CA ASP A 1036 -6.61 -32.94 14.99
C ASP A 1036 -6.16 -31.92 16.04
N LEU A 1037 -4.87 -31.56 16.01
CA LEU A 1037 -4.31 -30.54 16.87
C LEU A 1037 -3.32 -29.66 16.12
N CYS A 1038 -3.58 -28.35 16.13
CA CYS A 1038 -2.63 -27.37 15.63
C CYS A 1038 -2.61 -26.09 16.47
N SER A 1039 -1.48 -25.41 16.42
CA SER A 1039 -1.24 -24.10 17.05
C SER A 1039 -0.60 -23.19 16.02
N ILE A 1040 -0.94 -21.91 16.06
CA ILE A 1040 -0.40 -20.91 15.14
C ILE A 1040 -0.28 -19.56 15.81
N GLY A 1041 0.84 -18.86 15.57
CA GLY A 1041 1.11 -17.57 16.17
C GLY A 1041 1.24 -17.66 17.70
N MET A 1042 0.60 -16.71 18.39
CA MET A 1042 0.59 -16.66 19.86
C MET A 1042 -0.35 -17.72 20.46
N VAL A 1043 0.10 -18.36 21.53
CA VAL A 1043 -0.69 -19.39 22.26
C VAL A 1043 -1.21 -18.89 23.62
N ASN A 1044 -0.55 -17.85 24.17
CA ASN A 1044 -0.97 -17.16 25.38
C ASN A 1044 -0.87 -15.64 25.14
N SER A 1045 -1.84 -14.89 25.68
CA SER A 1045 -1.73 -13.43 25.79
C SER A 1045 -0.65 -13.03 26.80
N PRO A 1046 0.03 -11.89 26.62
CA PRO A 1046 0.97 -11.38 27.61
C PRO A 1046 0.25 -11.02 28.91
N ALA A 1047 0.79 -11.49 30.05
CA ALA A 1047 0.20 -11.22 31.36
C ALA A 1047 0.13 -9.72 31.65
N GLY A 1048 -1.06 -9.24 32.03
CA GLY A 1048 -1.31 -7.83 32.39
C GLY A 1048 -1.53 -6.88 31.21
N ASP A 1049 -1.48 -7.35 29.96
CA ASP A 1049 -1.77 -6.52 28.78
C ASP A 1049 -3.23 -6.68 28.32
N ASN A 1050 -4.10 -5.77 28.77
CA ASN A 1050 -5.52 -5.75 28.44
C ASN A 1050 -5.83 -5.37 26.98
N SER A 1051 -4.81 -5.06 26.15
CA SER A 1051 -4.99 -4.86 24.71
C SER A 1051 -5.19 -6.16 23.94
N TYR A 1052 -4.83 -7.30 24.56
CA TYR A 1052 -5.08 -8.63 24.01
C TYR A 1052 -6.41 -9.17 24.50
N GLU A 1053 -7.13 -9.83 23.60
CA GLU A 1053 -8.41 -10.46 23.88
C GLU A 1053 -8.32 -11.96 23.54
N GLU A 1054 -8.77 -12.80 24.46
CA GLU A 1054 -8.86 -14.25 24.26
C GLU A 1054 -10.32 -14.64 24.00
N ILE A 1055 -10.58 -15.24 22.84
CA ILE A 1055 -11.89 -15.74 22.42
C ILE A 1055 -11.81 -17.27 22.43
N ILE A 1056 -12.61 -17.91 23.30
CA ILE A 1056 -12.50 -19.36 23.58
C ILE A 1056 -13.85 -20.04 23.35
N LEU A 1057 -13.81 -21.17 22.64
CA LEU A 1057 -14.90 -22.14 22.50
C LEU A 1057 -14.38 -23.53 22.86
N MET A 1058 -15.07 -24.25 23.75
CA MET A 1058 -14.62 -25.58 24.19
C MET A 1058 -15.77 -26.54 24.50
N ASP A 1059 -15.60 -27.80 24.09
CA ASP A 1059 -16.38 -28.98 24.54
C ASP A 1059 -15.37 -30.07 24.93
N VAL A 1060 -15.10 -30.14 26.24
CA VAL A 1060 -14.12 -31.05 26.83
C VAL A 1060 -14.47 -32.52 26.57
N SER A 1061 -15.76 -32.86 26.59
CA SER A 1061 -16.23 -34.24 26.40
C SER A 1061 -15.95 -34.77 25.00
N LYS A 1062 -15.96 -33.87 24.01
CA LYS A 1062 -15.67 -34.18 22.60
C LYS A 1062 -14.23 -33.85 22.19
N ARG A 1063 -13.35 -33.49 23.14
CA ARG A 1063 -11.98 -32.98 22.87
C ARG A 1063 -11.93 -31.84 21.87
N PHE A 1064 -12.97 -31.01 21.85
CA PHE A 1064 -13.04 -29.84 20.99
C PHE A 1064 -12.55 -28.63 21.78
N TYR A 1065 -11.49 -27.98 21.30
CA TYR A 1065 -10.95 -26.77 21.91
C TYR A 1065 -10.46 -25.80 20.84
N LYS A 1066 -11.02 -24.59 20.87
CA LYS A 1066 -10.67 -23.51 19.97
C LYS A 1066 -10.41 -22.24 20.77
N LYS A 1067 -9.21 -21.70 20.62
CA LYS A 1067 -8.79 -20.42 21.22
C LYS A 1067 -8.26 -19.51 20.13
N CYS A 1068 -8.70 -18.27 20.13
CA CYS A 1068 -8.19 -17.19 19.27
C CYS A 1068 -7.68 -16.05 20.15
N ILE A 1069 -6.50 -15.52 19.82
CA ILE A 1069 -5.92 -14.34 20.47
C ILE A 1069 -5.99 -13.18 19.49
N VAL A 1070 -6.68 -12.12 19.87
CA VAL A 1070 -6.90 -10.94 19.03
C VAL A 1070 -6.28 -9.72 19.69
N LYS A 1071 -5.66 -8.85 18.88
CA LYS A 1071 -5.17 -7.54 19.30
C LYS A 1071 -5.31 -6.54 18.17
N ASP A 1072 -5.78 -5.34 18.50
CA ASP A 1072 -5.99 -4.25 17.54
C ASP A 1072 -6.85 -4.70 16.33
N ASP A 1073 -7.86 -5.53 16.62
CA ASP A 1073 -8.73 -6.16 15.61
C ASP A 1073 -8.00 -7.08 14.62
N THR A 1074 -6.81 -7.57 14.92
CA THR A 1074 -6.08 -8.58 14.11
C THR A 1074 -5.91 -9.88 14.89
N LEU A 1075 -6.00 -11.02 14.19
CA LEU A 1075 -5.73 -12.32 14.81
C LEU A 1075 -4.22 -12.48 15.00
N LYS A 1076 -3.77 -12.65 16.24
CA LYS A 1076 -2.35 -12.83 16.60
C LYS A 1076 -1.98 -14.28 16.88
N GLY A 1077 -2.96 -15.14 17.13
CA GLY A 1077 -2.71 -16.56 17.29
C GLY A 1077 -3.97 -17.37 17.50
N ALA A 1078 -3.85 -18.68 17.31
CA ALA A 1078 -4.93 -19.62 17.54
C ALA A 1078 -4.44 -21.02 17.94
N ILE A 1079 -5.27 -21.73 18.70
CA ILE A 1079 -5.14 -23.17 18.98
C ILE A 1079 -6.43 -23.82 18.52
N LEU A 1080 -6.31 -24.87 17.70
CA LEU A 1080 -7.44 -25.66 17.19
C LEU A 1080 -7.22 -27.13 17.54
N MET A 1081 -8.15 -27.72 18.27
CA MET A 1081 -8.18 -29.12 18.68
C MET A 1081 -9.55 -29.73 18.42
N GLY A 1082 -9.58 -30.93 17.84
CA GLY A 1082 -10.81 -31.65 17.46
C GLY A 1082 -11.41 -31.23 16.12
N ASP A 1083 -11.11 -30.02 15.64
CA ASP A 1083 -11.39 -29.54 14.28
C ASP A 1083 -10.31 -28.54 13.85
N LYS A 1084 -9.70 -28.75 12.69
CA LYS A 1084 -8.66 -27.86 12.11
C LYS A 1084 -9.06 -27.22 10.78
N ASN A 1085 -10.33 -27.27 10.38
CA ASN A 1085 -10.82 -26.79 9.09
C ASN A 1085 -10.50 -25.30 8.83
N GLU A 1086 -10.50 -24.47 9.87
CA GLU A 1086 -10.20 -23.03 9.79
C GLU A 1086 -8.68 -22.72 9.79
N PHE A 1087 -7.81 -23.71 9.94
CA PHE A 1087 -6.35 -23.49 10.08
C PHE A 1087 -5.77 -22.66 8.94
N ALA A 1088 -6.16 -22.95 7.69
CA ALA A 1088 -5.65 -22.23 6.52
C ALA A 1088 -6.08 -20.76 6.52
N GLU A 1089 -7.32 -20.45 6.93
CA GLU A 1089 -7.81 -19.08 7.03
C GLU A 1089 -7.10 -18.34 8.17
N PHE A 1090 -7.02 -18.94 9.36
CA PHE A 1090 -6.37 -18.33 10.52
C PHE A 1090 -4.88 -18.09 10.26
N LYS A 1091 -4.22 -19.03 9.58
CA LYS A 1091 -2.85 -18.84 9.11
C LYS A 1091 -2.73 -17.59 8.25
N ARG A 1092 -3.59 -17.44 7.25
CA ARG A 1092 -3.58 -16.25 6.38
C ARG A 1092 -3.82 -14.97 7.17
N LEU A 1093 -4.82 -14.94 8.05
CA LEU A 1093 -5.15 -13.77 8.88
C LEU A 1093 -3.98 -13.35 9.78
N ILE A 1094 -3.27 -14.31 10.39
CA ILE A 1094 -2.12 -14.07 11.25
C ILE A 1094 -0.88 -13.67 10.43
N GLU A 1095 -0.61 -14.35 9.31
CA GLU A 1095 0.56 -14.07 8.43
C GLU A 1095 0.47 -12.69 7.77
N GLU A 1096 -0.71 -12.31 7.29
CA GLU A 1096 -0.93 -11.03 6.61
C GLU A 1096 -1.34 -9.90 7.57
N GLU A 1097 -1.58 -10.22 8.85
CA GLU A 1097 -2.10 -9.32 9.89
C GLU A 1097 -3.36 -8.55 9.45
N ILE A 1098 -4.26 -9.22 8.73
CA ILE A 1098 -5.47 -8.58 8.20
C ILE A 1098 -6.40 -8.25 9.37
N GLU A 1099 -6.89 -7.02 9.40
CA GLU A 1099 -7.92 -6.60 10.34
C GLU A 1099 -9.17 -7.49 10.16
N LEU A 1100 -9.86 -7.85 11.24
CA LEU A 1100 -10.96 -8.82 11.26
C LEU A 1100 -12.27 -8.14 10.90
N SER A 1101 -12.55 -6.96 11.45
CA SER A 1101 -13.82 -6.25 11.26
C SER A 1101 -15.00 -7.19 11.56
N GLU A 1102 -15.98 -7.32 10.65
CA GLU A 1102 -17.16 -8.19 10.86
C GLU A 1102 -16.79 -9.66 11.12
N LYS A 1103 -15.69 -10.18 10.57
CA LYS A 1103 -15.23 -11.57 10.78
C LYS A 1103 -14.92 -11.88 12.24
N ARG A 1104 -14.68 -10.87 13.06
CA ARG A 1104 -14.48 -11.04 14.49
C ARG A 1104 -15.64 -11.81 15.14
N ASN A 1105 -16.87 -11.53 14.71
CA ASN A 1105 -18.08 -12.18 15.25
C ASN A 1105 -18.25 -13.63 14.76
N GLU A 1106 -17.55 -14.02 13.70
CA GLU A 1106 -17.57 -15.36 13.13
C GLU A 1106 -16.56 -16.29 13.80
N LEU A 1107 -15.56 -15.74 14.51
CA LEU A 1107 -14.52 -16.53 15.19
C LEU A 1107 -15.08 -17.56 16.18
N LEU A 1108 -16.32 -17.44 16.67
CA LEU A 1108 -16.94 -18.42 17.57
C LEU A 1108 -17.88 -19.42 16.88
N ARG A 1109 -18.20 -19.23 15.59
CA ARG A 1109 -19.12 -20.13 14.87
C ARG A 1109 -18.30 -21.25 14.25
N GLY A 1110 -18.33 -22.45 14.83
CA GLY A 1110 -17.57 -23.64 14.39
C GLY A 1110 -17.95 -24.23 13.03
N ALA A 1111 -18.61 -23.46 12.17
CA ALA A 1111 -18.91 -23.81 10.79
C ALA A 1111 -18.98 -22.50 9.99
N SER A 1112 -17.84 -22.00 9.54
CA SER A 1112 -17.85 -21.03 8.46
C SER A 1112 -18.32 -21.77 7.19
N ASN A 1113 -19.56 -21.51 6.75
CA ASN A 1113 -19.99 -21.79 5.37
C ASN A 1113 -19.29 -20.85 4.37
N SER A 1114 -18.28 -20.08 4.80
CA SER A 1114 -17.59 -19.13 3.93
C SER A 1114 -16.61 -19.89 3.03
N VAL A 1115 -16.85 -19.79 1.72
CA VAL A 1115 -15.97 -20.39 0.72
C VAL A 1115 -14.62 -19.67 0.80
N PRO A 1116 -13.49 -20.38 0.99
CA PRO A 1116 -12.17 -19.76 1.03
C PRO A 1116 -11.91 -18.92 -0.22
N LEU A 1117 -11.08 -17.88 -0.09
CA LEU A 1117 -10.63 -17.09 -1.23
C LEU A 1117 -9.95 -17.99 -2.25
N LYS A 1118 -10.48 -18.04 -3.47
CA LYS A 1118 -9.92 -18.80 -4.60
C LYS A 1118 -9.35 -17.85 -5.66
N GLY A 1119 -8.08 -18.03 -6.01
CA GLY A 1119 -7.40 -17.23 -7.04
C GLY A 1119 -7.11 -15.78 -6.64
N LYS A 1120 -6.83 -14.91 -7.61
CA LYS A 1120 -6.49 -13.49 -7.35
C LYS A 1120 -7.63 -12.77 -6.63
N LEU A 1121 -7.34 -12.02 -5.57
CA LEU A 1121 -8.32 -11.21 -4.85
C LEU A 1121 -9.01 -10.21 -5.79
N VAL A 1122 -10.34 -10.18 -5.78
CA VAL A 1122 -11.18 -9.23 -6.52
C VAL A 1122 -11.82 -8.21 -5.55
N CYS A 1123 -12.38 -8.69 -4.43
CA CYS A 1123 -13.06 -7.86 -3.43
C CYS A 1123 -12.32 -7.85 -2.08
N SER A 1124 -11.63 -6.76 -1.73
CA SER A 1124 -10.94 -6.64 -0.43
C SER A 1124 -11.88 -6.51 0.78
N CYS A 1125 -13.12 -6.05 0.57
CA CYS A 1125 -14.10 -5.93 1.67
C CYS A 1125 -14.57 -7.31 2.14
N SER A 1126 -14.96 -8.16 1.19
CA SER A 1126 -15.55 -9.49 1.47
C SER A 1126 -14.53 -10.62 1.32
N GLN A 1127 -13.27 -10.30 0.99
CA GLN A 1127 -12.18 -11.26 0.76
C GLN A 1127 -12.52 -12.33 -0.30
N VAL A 1128 -13.11 -11.91 -1.42
CA VAL A 1128 -13.53 -12.80 -2.52
C VAL A 1128 -12.52 -12.74 -3.66
N GLY A 1129 -12.08 -13.91 -4.15
CA GLY A 1129 -11.16 -14.06 -5.27
C GLY A 1129 -11.84 -14.34 -6.61
N LYS A 1130 -11.08 -14.21 -7.71
CA LYS A 1130 -11.54 -14.45 -9.09
C LYS A 1130 -12.07 -15.86 -9.27
N GLY A 1131 -11.46 -16.86 -8.63
CA GLY A 1131 -11.91 -18.24 -8.66
C GLY A 1131 -13.29 -18.42 -8.05
N ASN A 1132 -13.59 -17.72 -6.95
CA ASN A 1132 -14.94 -17.76 -6.35
C ASN A 1132 -16.00 -17.22 -7.33
N VAL A 1133 -15.68 -16.11 -8.01
CA VAL A 1133 -16.57 -15.49 -9.01
C VAL A 1133 -16.73 -16.40 -10.23
N THR A 1134 -15.63 -16.99 -10.72
CA THR A 1134 -15.66 -17.90 -11.88
C THR A 1134 -16.40 -19.20 -11.57
N ASP A 1135 -16.24 -19.77 -10.38
CA ASP A 1135 -16.98 -20.97 -9.96
C ASP A 1135 -18.50 -20.68 -9.97
N ALA A 1136 -18.95 -19.56 -9.39
CA ALA A 1136 -20.36 -19.18 -9.41
C ALA A 1136 -20.92 -18.98 -10.83
N ILE A 1137 -20.11 -18.48 -11.77
CA ILE A 1137 -20.50 -18.35 -13.18
C ILE A 1137 -20.61 -19.73 -13.84
N LYS A 1138 -19.64 -20.62 -13.58
CA LYS A 1138 -19.66 -22.01 -14.09
C LYS A 1138 -20.83 -22.82 -13.54
N ASP A 1139 -21.26 -22.51 -12.33
CA ASP A 1139 -22.46 -23.09 -11.69
C ASP A 1139 -23.78 -22.49 -12.24
N GLY A 1140 -23.71 -21.70 -13.33
CA GLY A 1140 -24.86 -21.21 -14.08
C GLY A 1140 -25.30 -19.77 -13.76
N CYS A 1141 -24.53 -19.01 -12.97
CA CYS A 1141 -24.87 -17.60 -12.71
C CYS A 1141 -24.43 -16.68 -13.86
N THR A 1142 -25.38 -16.29 -14.71
CA THR A 1142 -25.15 -15.37 -15.85
C THR A 1142 -25.55 -13.92 -15.57
N ASP A 1143 -26.28 -13.66 -14.48
CA ASP A 1143 -26.72 -12.32 -14.07
C ASP A 1143 -25.75 -11.66 -13.07
N PHE A 1144 -25.43 -10.39 -13.31
CA PHE A 1144 -24.45 -9.64 -12.50
C PHE A 1144 -24.91 -9.39 -11.06
N ALA A 1145 -26.19 -9.07 -10.85
CA ALA A 1145 -26.71 -8.78 -9.51
C ALA A 1145 -26.78 -10.06 -8.66
N LYS A 1146 -27.24 -11.16 -9.27
CA LYS A 1146 -27.24 -12.50 -8.67
C LYS A 1146 -25.83 -12.96 -8.34
N LEU A 1147 -24.85 -12.72 -9.22
CA LEU A 1147 -23.45 -13.05 -9.00
C LEU A 1147 -22.86 -12.31 -7.79
N CYS A 1148 -23.13 -11.02 -7.67
CA CYS A 1148 -22.70 -10.22 -6.52
C CYS A 1148 -23.34 -10.71 -5.21
N SER A 1149 -24.64 -11.05 -5.26
CA SER A 1149 -25.38 -11.58 -4.10
C SER A 1149 -24.85 -12.94 -3.64
N GLN A 1150 -24.65 -13.88 -4.57
CA GLN A 1150 -24.15 -15.23 -4.28
C GLN A 1150 -22.72 -15.23 -3.75
N THR A 1151 -21.84 -14.41 -4.32
CA THR A 1151 -20.42 -14.39 -3.94
C THR A 1151 -20.12 -13.45 -2.76
N GLY A 1152 -21.04 -12.52 -2.44
CA GLY A 1152 -20.79 -11.42 -1.50
C GLY A 1152 -19.86 -10.32 -2.05
N ALA A 1153 -19.27 -10.50 -3.24
CA ALA A 1153 -18.41 -9.51 -3.87
C ALA A 1153 -19.26 -8.36 -4.43
N GLY A 1154 -18.79 -7.12 -4.29
CA GLY A 1154 -19.51 -5.94 -4.79
C GLY A 1154 -20.64 -5.42 -3.89
N LEU A 1155 -21.05 -6.16 -2.86
CA LEU A 1155 -22.07 -5.73 -1.88
C LEU A 1155 -21.52 -4.79 -0.79
N GLY A 1156 -20.22 -4.89 -0.48
CA GLY A 1156 -19.57 -4.09 0.56
C GLY A 1156 -19.37 -2.62 0.18
N CYS A 1157 -18.25 -2.30 -0.48
CA CYS A 1157 -17.97 -0.94 -0.96
C CYS A 1157 -18.26 -0.74 -2.46
N GLY A 1158 -18.55 -1.83 -3.17
CA GLY A 1158 -18.82 -1.83 -4.61
C GLY A 1158 -17.63 -1.52 -5.53
N SER A 1159 -16.42 -1.23 -5.02
CA SER A 1159 -15.29 -0.82 -5.87
C SER A 1159 -14.75 -1.94 -6.78
N CYS A 1160 -15.10 -3.20 -6.50
CA CYS A 1160 -14.76 -4.36 -7.32
C CYS A 1160 -15.84 -4.70 -8.36
N LYS A 1161 -17.00 -4.04 -8.35
CA LYS A 1161 -18.10 -4.30 -9.31
C LYS A 1161 -17.67 -4.19 -10.78
N PRO A 1162 -16.86 -3.19 -11.21
CA PRO A 1162 -16.40 -3.14 -12.59
C PRO A 1162 -15.59 -4.38 -12.99
N GLU A 1163 -14.71 -4.85 -12.11
CA GLU A 1163 -13.88 -6.04 -12.33
C GLU A 1163 -14.72 -7.32 -12.34
N ILE A 1164 -15.72 -7.44 -11.46
CA ILE A 1164 -16.69 -8.55 -11.48
C ILE A 1164 -17.46 -8.59 -12.81
N LYS A 1165 -17.91 -7.42 -13.30
CA LYS A 1165 -18.64 -7.32 -14.57
C LYS A 1165 -17.77 -7.70 -15.76
N GLU A 1166 -16.50 -7.29 -15.75
CA GLU A 1166 -15.52 -7.70 -16.75
C GLU A 1166 -15.31 -9.22 -16.73
N ILE A 1167 -15.10 -9.82 -15.56
CA ILE A 1167 -14.98 -11.28 -15.40
C ILE A 1167 -16.21 -12.00 -15.95
N LEU A 1168 -17.41 -11.54 -15.60
CA LEU A 1168 -18.67 -12.11 -16.09
C LEU A 1168 -18.75 -12.06 -17.61
N ASN A 1169 -18.55 -10.87 -18.21
CA ASN A 1169 -18.61 -10.69 -19.65
C ASN A 1169 -17.57 -11.57 -20.38
N SER A 1170 -16.33 -11.62 -19.89
CA SER A 1170 -15.28 -12.46 -20.46
C SER A 1170 -15.60 -13.95 -20.38
N GLN A 1171 -16.20 -14.43 -19.28
CA GLN A 1171 -16.57 -15.84 -19.15
C GLN A 1171 -17.77 -16.20 -20.03
N LEU A 1172 -18.77 -15.32 -20.14
CA LEU A 1172 -19.92 -15.53 -21.04
C LEU A 1172 -19.50 -15.56 -22.51
N LEU A 1173 -18.49 -14.78 -22.89
CA LEU A 1173 -17.90 -14.81 -24.24
C LEU A 1173 -17.09 -16.09 -24.53
N LEU A 1174 -16.62 -16.81 -23.50
CA LEU A 1174 -15.92 -18.09 -23.66
C LEU A 1174 -16.87 -19.29 -23.64
N ALA A 1175 -18.08 -19.11 -23.11
CA ALA A 1175 -19.12 -20.13 -23.03
C ALA A 1175 -20.04 -20.18 -24.26
N ASN A 1176 -20.04 -19.10 -25.05
CA ASN A 1176 -20.62 -19.01 -26.39
C ASN A 1176 -19.53 -19.22 -27.45
#